data_AF-A0A126G8E1-F1
#
_entry.id   AF-A0A126G8E1-F1
#
_cell.length_a   1.000
_cell.length_b   1.000
_cell.length_c   1.000
_cell.angle_alpha   90.00
_cell.angle_beta   90.00
_cell.angle_gamma   90.00
#
_symmetry.space_group_name_H-M   'P 1'
#
loop_
_entity.id
_entity.type
_entity.pdbx_description
1 polymer ?
#
loop_
_entity_poly.entity_id
_entity_poly.type
_entity_poly.pdbx_seq_one_letter_code
_entity_poly.pdbx_strand_id
1 'polypeptide(L)'
;MSTERELAGGPAQLHTLPLTFQPDLGTALQLNSVGMIGKAYESQWTTPSPTRPQSPSQAQTSFDTLTSPPTPGSSVNPTAVTSPSAQNVAAGGATVGGAAAAAAAAAAQVASALGSTGSVSAAIAAATAASPTTQPDMPVFTCPRRPNLGREGRPIVLRANHFQVTMPRGFVHHYDINIQPDKCPRKVNREIIETMVHAYSKIFGVLKPVFDGRNNLYTRDPLPIGNERLELEVTLPGEGKDRIFRVTIKWQAQVSLFNLEEALEGRTRQIPYDAILALDVVMRHLPSMTYTPVGRSFFSSPDGYYHPLGGGREVWFGFHQSVRPSQWKMMLNIDVSATAFYKAQPVIDFMCEVLDIRDINEQRKPLTDSQRVKFTKEIKGLKIEITHCGQMRRKYRVCNVTRRPAQMQSFPLQLENGQTVECTVAKYFLDKYRMKLRYPHLPCLQVGQEHKHTYLPLEVCNIVAGQRCIKKLTDMQTSTMIKATARSAPDREREINNLVKRADFNNDSYVQEFGLTISNSMMEVRGRVLPPPKLQYGGRVSGIAGQQLFPPQNKVSLASPNQGVWDMRGKQFFTGVEIRIWAIACFAPQRTVREDALRNFTQQLQKISNDAGMPIIGQPCFCKYATGPDQVEPMFRYLKITFPGLQLVVVVLPGKTPVYAEVKRVGDTVLGMATQCVQAKNVNKTSPQTLSNLCLKINVKLGGINSILVPSIRPKVFNEPVIFLGADVTHPPAGDNKKPSIAAVVGSMDAHPSRYAATVRVQQHRQEIIQELSSMVRELLIMFYKSTGGYKPHRIILYRDGVSEGQFPHVLQHELTAIREACIKLEPEYRPGITFIVVQKRHHTRLFCAEKKEQSGKSGNIPAGTTVDVGITHPTEFDFYLCSHQGIQGTSRPSHYHVLWDDNHFDSDELQCLTYQLCHTYVRCTRSVSIPAPAYYAHLVAFRARYHLVEKEHDSGEGSHQSGSSEDRTPGAMARAITVHADTKKVMYFA
;
A
#
# COMPACT_ATOMS: atom_id res chain seq x y z
N MET A 1 -44.78 38.65 25.34
CA MET A 1 -46.17 38.77 24.86
C MET A 1 -46.28 38.00 23.55
N SER A 2 -47.36 37.22 23.42
CA SER A 2 -48.27 37.06 22.26
C SER A 2 -47.78 37.42 20.83
N THR A 3 -48.16 36.73 19.73
CA THR A 3 -48.93 35.47 19.50
C THR A 3 -48.99 35.18 17.98
N GLU A 4 -48.89 33.91 17.55
CA GLU A 4 -49.72 33.25 16.48
C GLU A 4 -49.74 33.83 15.03
N ARG A 5 -50.24 33.20 13.94
CA ARG A 5 -50.77 31.85 13.54
C ARG A 5 -50.51 31.68 12.00
N GLU A 6 -50.39 30.51 11.37
CA GLU A 6 -51.44 29.58 10.84
C GLU A 6 -52.52 30.22 9.90
N LEU A 7 -53.10 29.55 8.88
CA LEU A 7 -52.96 28.19 8.30
C LEU A 7 -53.42 28.14 6.80
N ALA A 8 -53.53 26.93 6.23
CA ALA A 8 -53.71 26.62 4.80
C ALA A 8 -55.16 26.66 4.24
N GLY A 9 -55.31 26.58 2.90
CA GLY A 9 -56.61 26.34 2.22
C GLY A 9 -56.58 26.25 0.68
N GLY A 10 -57.47 25.42 0.11
CA GLY A 10 -57.86 25.24 -1.31
C GLY A 10 -59.13 24.35 -1.34
N PRO A 11 -59.56 23.67 -2.44
CA PRO A 11 -59.32 23.80 -3.90
C PRO A 11 -60.65 23.85 -4.72
N ALA A 12 -60.62 23.79 -6.08
CA ALA A 12 -61.80 23.44 -6.92
C ALA A 12 -61.44 23.03 -8.39
N GLN A 13 -62.38 22.45 -9.14
CA GLN A 13 -62.30 22.02 -10.56
C GLN A 13 -63.56 22.44 -11.34
N LEU A 14 -63.53 22.45 -12.70
CA LEU A 14 -64.44 21.66 -13.57
C LEU A 14 -64.19 21.84 -15.09
N HIS A 15 -64.92 21.07 -15.93
CA HIS A 15 -64.70 20.81 -17.37
C HIS A 15 -65.87 21.27 -18.27
N THR A 16 -65.62 21.44 -19.58
CA THR A 16 -66.58 21.16 -20.68
C THR A 16 -65.91 20.82 -22.03
N LEU A 17 -66.68 20.21 -22.94
CA LEU A 17 -66.42 19.70 -24.32
C LEU A 17 -67.78 19.81 -25.09
N PRO A 18 -68.04 19.30 -26.33
CA PRO A 18 -67.23 18.59 -27.36
C PRO A 18 -67.32 19.32 -28.75
N LEU A 19 -67.37 18.80 -29.99
CA LEU A 19 -67.24 17.47 -30.66
C LEU A 19 -66.97 17.68 -32.18
N THR A 20 -66.09 16.91 -32.84
CA THR A 20 -66.29 16.37 -34.22
C THR A 20 -65.25 15.27 -34.55
N PHE A 21 -65.52 14.46 -35.58
CA PHE A 21 -64.96 13.11 -35.87
C PHE A 21 -64.78 12.99 -37.41
N GLN A 22 -64.01 12.09 -38.06
CA GLN A 22 -63.00 11.02 -37.76
C GLN A 22 -62.39 10.64 -39.17
N PRO A 23 -61.63 9.53 -39.44
CA PRO A 23 -60.74 8.64 -38.67
C PRO A 23 -59.31 8.57 -39.32
N ASP A 24 -58.36 7.63 -39.08
CA ASP A 24 -58.27 6.44 -38.21
C ASP A 24 -56.80 6.06 -37.85
N LEU A 25 -56.64 5.08 -36.93
CA LEU A 25 -55.50 4.15 -36.71
C LEU A 25 -54.07 4.69 -36.39
N GLY A 26 -53.44 4.22 -35.30
CA GLY A 26 -51.97 4.32 -35.16
C GLY A 26 -51.27 3.98 -33.83
N THR A 27 -51.88 4.24 -32.67
CA THR A 27 -51.46 3.81 -31.31
C THR A 27 -49.99 4.04 -30.84
N ALA A 28 -49.80 5.15 -30.11
CA ALA A 28 -48.90 5.39 -28.94
C ALA A 28 -47.56 4.64 -28.76
N LEU A 29 -46.49 5.41 -28.50
CA LEU A 29 -45.19 4.94 -27.95
C LEU A 29 -45.00 5.35 -26.48
N GLN A 30 -44.61 4.40 -25.64
CA GLN A 30 -44.17 4.63 -24.25
C GLN A 30 -42.65 4.72 -24.11
N LEU A 31 -42.23 5.29 -22.98
CA LEU A 31 -40.87 5.30 -22.43
C LEU A 31 -40.05 4.01 -22.66
N ASN A 32 -38.82 4.14 -23.16
CA ASN A 32 -37.67 3.39 -22.64
C ASN A 32 -36.32 3.97 -23.09
N SER A 33 -35.23 3.65 -22.37
CA SER A 33 -33.91 4.29 -22.53
C SER A 33 -32.77 3.30 -22.81
N VAL A 34 -32.52 3.07 -24.10
CA VAL A 34 -31.38 2.35 -24.72
C VAL A 34 -31.11 3.05 -26.07
N GLY A 35 -29.91 3.18 -26.64
CA GLY A 35 -28.56 2.77 -26.25
C GLY A 35 -27.80 2.10 -27.42
N MET A 36 -26.56 2.54 -27.68
CA MET A 36 -25.57 2.05 -28.68
C MET A 36 -25.57 2.64 -30.12
N ILE A 37 -24.34 2.97 -30.56
CA ILE A 37 -23.73 2.80 -31.90
C ILE A 37 -24.56 3.30 -33.11
N GLY A 38 -24.26 4.42 -33.77
CA GLY A 38 -22.95 4.81 -34.31
C GLY A 38 -22.81 4.41 -35.79
N LYS A 39 -22.59 5.38 -36.68
CA LYS A 39 -22.08 5.20 -38.06
C LYS A 39 -21.17 6.36 -38.44
N ALA A 40 -20.24 6.11 -39.34
CA ALA A 40 -19.41 7.14 -39.95
C ALA A 40 -20.17 7.84 -41.08
N TYR A 41 -19.68 9.02 -41.49
CA TYR A 41 -19.98 9.61 -42.78
C TYR A 41 -18.65 9.89 -43.50
N GLU A 42 -18.59 9.50 -44.77
CA GLU A 42 -17.54 9.91 -45.68
C GLU A 42 -17.92 11.25 -46.32
N SER A 43 -16.93 12.07 -46.65
CA SER A 43 -17.08 13.09 -47.68
C SER A 43 -15.78 13.14 -48.50
N GLN A 44 -15.92 12.88 -49.80
CA GLN A 44 -14.82 12.92 -50.75
C GLN A 44 -14.67 14.34 -51.31
N TRP A 45 -13.44 14.81 -51.47
CA TRP A 45 -13.07 15.84 -52.45
C TRP A 45 -11.68 15.51 -53.01
N THR A 46 -11.48 15.76 -54.30
CA THR A 46 -10.46 15.08 -55.11
C THR A 46 -9.46 16.02 -55.76
N THR A 47 -8.15 15.78 -55.48
CA THR A 47 -6.99 16.02 -56.39
C THR A 47 -6.71 17.47 -56.84
N PRO A 48 -5.54 17.80 -57.48
CA PRO A 48 -4.42 16.95 -57.88
C PRO A 48 -3.04 17.33 -57.29
N SER A 49 -2.01 16.57 -57.69
CA SER A 49 -0.58 16.80 -57.43
C SER A 49 0.01 17.92 -58.32
N PRO A 50 1.31 18.27 -58.18
CA PRO A 50 2.29 17.64 -59.10
C PRO A 50 3.75 17.45 -58.58
N THR A 51 4.46 16.58 -59.32
CA THR A 51 5.92 16.58 -59.61
C THR A 51 7.01 16.28 -58.57
N ARG A 52 8.09 15.67 -59.10
CA ARG A 52 9.39 15.31 -58.51
C ARG A 52 10.47 15.52 -59.58
N PRO A 53 11.69 15.97 -59.24
CA PRO A 53 12.94 15.40 -59.78
C PRO A 53 13.76 14.79 -58.60
N GLN A 54 14.39 13.62 -58.69
CA GLN A 54 15.48 13.15 -59.58
C GLN A 54 16.88 13.71 -59.21
N SER A 55 17.85 12.79 -59.22
CA SER A 55 19.27 12.91 -58.82
C SER A 55 20.17 13.17 -60.04
N PRO A 56 21.50 13.38 -59.89
CA PRO A 56 22.46 12.25 -59.90
C PRO A 56 23.84 12.48 -59.18
N SER A 57 24.71 11.44 -59.22
CA SER A 57 26.21 11.48 -59.29
C SER A 57 27.05 12.12 -58.15
N GLN A 58 28.38 11.89 -58.03
CA GLN A 58 29.26 10.70 -58.09
C GLN A 58 30.75 11.16 -57.96
N ALA A 59 31.54 10.59 -57.05
CA ALA A 59 33.03 10.52 -56.98
C ALA A 59 33.41 9.92 -55.61
N GLN A 60 34.27 8.92 -55.35
CA GLN A 60 35.45 8.29 -55.99
C GLN A 60 36.79 9.05 -55.96
N THR A 61 37.66 8.63 -55.01
CA THR A 61 39.14 8.38 -55.03
C THR A 61 39.62 8.35 -53.56
N SER A 62 40.35 7.41 -52.95
CA SER A 62 41.14 6.20 -53.30
C SER A 62 42.60 6.39 -53.75
N PHE A 63 43.56 6.16 -52.84
CA PHE A 63 44.87 5.47 -52.93
C PHE A 63 45.41 5.40 -51.46
N ASP A 64 45.99 4.33 -50.86
CA ASP A 64 46.84 3.18 -51.28
C ASP A 64 48.31 3.58 -51.61
N THR A 65 49.37 2.82 -51.27
CA THR A 65 49.49 1.39 -50.89
C THR A 65 50.83 1.01 -50.15
N LEU A 66 50.95 -0.29 -49.74
CA LEU A 66 52.17 -1.13 -49.47
C LEU A 66 52.78 -1.13 -48.04
N THR A 67 53.40 -2.21 -47.50
CA THR A 67 53.93 -3.49 -48.09
C THR A 67 53.71 -4.72 -47.15
N SER A 68 54.35 -5.89 -47.41
CA SER A 68 53.85 -7.26 -47.07
C SER A 68 54.78 -8.16 -46.16
N PRO A 69 54.36 -9.39 -45.72
CA PRO A 69 55.01 -10.22 -44.67
C PRO A 69 55.70 -11.53 -45.17
N PRO A 70 56.36 -12.32 -44.28
CA PRO A 70 56.05 -13.77 -44.14
C PRO A 70 56.18 -14.37 -42.69
N THR A 71 56.19 -15.71 -42.55
CA THR A 71 56.31 -16.53 -41.30
C THR A 71 57.22 -17.78 -41.50
N PRO A 72 57.66 -18.49 -40.42
CA PRO A 72 57.31 -19.92 -40.17
C PRO A 72 57.32 -20.35 -38.66
N GLY A 73 57.09 -21.61 -38.21
CA GLY A 73 56.47 -22.78 -38.86
C GLY A 73 56.91 -24.22 -38.43
N SER A 74 56.76 -24.70 -37.18
CA SER A 74 57.04 -26.12 -36.76
C SER A 74 56.25 -26.56 -35.49
N SER A 75 55.29 -27.51 -35.51
CA SER A 75 55.37 -29.02 -35.50
C SER A 75 55.83 -29.63 -34.14
N VAL A 76 55.33 -30.75 -33.58
CA VAL A 76 54.94 -32.11 -34.10
C VAL A 76 53.84 -32.78 -33.22
N ASN A 77 53.26 -33.92 -33.66
CA ASN A 77 52.27 -34.83 -33.00
C ASN A 77 52.70 -36.31 -33.32
N PRO A 78 52.22 -37.46 -32.74
CA PRO A 78 51.10 -37.72 -31.82
C PRO A 78 51.38 -38.88 -30.77
N THR A 79 50.40 -39.81 -30.57
CA THR A 79 50.44 -41.17 -29.94
C THR A 79 50.43 -41.39 -28.40
N ALA A 80 49.22 -41.64 -27.86
CA ALA A 80 48.68 -42.93 -27.33
C ALA A 80 49.42 -43.82 -26.28
N VAL A 81 48.61 -44.75 -25.71
CA VAL A 81 48.93 -46.08 -25.10
C VAL A 81 48.88 -46.22 -23.55
N THR A 82 48.10 -47.22 -23.12
CA THR A 82 48.03 -47.96 -21.81
C THR A 82 47.71 -47.29 -20.47
N SER A 83 46.69 -47.85 -19.82
CA SER A 83 46.55 -47.99 -18.35
C SER A 83 47.72 -48.76 -17.72
N PRO A 84 47.83 -48.78 -16.39
CA PRO A 84 47.61 -50.10 -15.77
C PRO A 84 46.64 -50.06 -14.59
N SER A 85 45.78 -51.07 -14.55
CA SER A 85 45.01 -51.47 -13.36
C SER A 85 45.90 -52.27 -12.40
N ALA A 86 45.82 -51.97 -11.10
CA ALA A 86 46.28 -52.87 -10.05
C ALA A 86 45.11 -53.19 -9.11
N GLN A 87 44.52 -54.38 -9.25
CA GLN A 87 43.60 -54.93 -8.27
C GLN A 87 44.41 -55.67 -7.18
N ASN A 88 43.97 -55.58 -5.92
CA ASN A 88 43.97 -56.66 -4.90
C ASN A 88 43.72 -56.11 -3.48
N VAL A 89 43.20 -56.85 -2.50
CA VAL A 89 42.15 -57.90 -2.52
C VAL A 89 41.69 -58.14 -1.06
N ALA A 90 40.37 -58.13 -0.81
CA ALA A 90 39.69 -58.63 0.41
C ALA A 90 40.22 -58.12 1.79
N ALA A 91 39.73 -58.52 2.98
CA ALA A 91 38.58 -59.34 3.39
C ALA A 91 38.00 -58.82 4.73
N GLY A 92 36.78 -59.24 5.09
CA GLY A 92 36.14 -58.95 6.40
C GLY A 92 35.29 -57.66 6.40
N GLY A 93 34.05 -57.62 6.90
CA GLY A 93 33.28 -58.63 7.65
C GLY A 93 33.25 -58.30 9.15
N ALA A 94 32.10 -58.13 9.81
CA ALA A 94 30.72 -58.27 9.34
C ALA A 94 29.71 -57.43 10.18
N THR A 95 28.46 -57.38 9.71
CA THR A 95 27.14 -57.32 10.40
C THR A 95 27.07 -56.96 11.91
N VAL A 96 26.03 -56.29 12.44
CA VAL A 96 24.57 -56.51 12.23
C VAL A 96 23.76 -55.21 12.50
N GLY A 97 22.73 -54.95 11.69
CA GLY A 97 21.53 -54.17 12.06
C GLY A 97 21.68 -52.63 12.16
N GLY A 98 20.61 -51.84 12.01
CA GLY A 98 19.23 -52.20 11.64
C GLY A 98 18.29 -50.99 11.66
N ALA A 99 17.52 -50.80 10.59
CA ALA A 99 16.45 -49.80 10.45
C ALA A 99 15.28 -50.05 11.43
N ALA A 100 14.36 -49.13 11.74
CA ALA A 100 14.30 -47.66 11.63
C ALA A 100 13.03 -47.15 12.37
N ALA A 101 12.86 -45.82 12.46
CA ALA A 101 11.61 -45.04 12.59
C ALA A 101 10.37 -45.63 13.33
N ALA A 102 9.85 -44.89 14.32
CA ALA A 102 8.41 -44.61 14.43
C ALA A 102 8.06 -43.53 15.49
N ALA A 103 6.82 -43.05 15.38
CA ALA A 103 5.95 -42.51 16.43
C ALA A 103 6.31 -41.19 17.15
N ALA A 104 5.31 -40.31 17.19
CA ALA A 104 5.25 -39.13 18.05
C ALA A 104 4.26 -39.37 19.20
N ALA A 105 4.03 -38.31 19.99
CA ALA A 105 2.96 -38.12 20.99
C ALA A 105 3.15 -38.74 22.39
N ALA A 106 3.32 -37.84 23.36
CA ALA A 106 2.60 -37.83 24.64
C ALA A 106 2.60 -36.36 25.16
N ALA A 107 1.67 -35.99 26.04
CA ALA A 107 1.54 -34.62 26.55
C ALA A 107 1.23 -34.55 28.05
N ALA A 108 1.74 -33.47 28.67
CA ALA A 108 1.22 -32.75 29.83
C ALA A 108 0.58 -33.50 31.02
N GLN A 109 1.30 -33.53 32.15
CA GLN A 109 0.87 -33.30 33.56
C GLN A 109 2.14 -33.41 34.44
N VAL A 110 2.26 -32.92 35.68
CA VAL A 110 1.33 -32.42 36.72
C VAL A 110 1.78 -31.02 37.20
N ALA A 111 0.96 -30.30 37.98
CA ALA A 111 1.27 -28.99 38.56
C ALA A 111 1.09 -28.94 40.10
N SER A 112 1.54 -27.83 40.70
CA SER A 112 1.35 -27.36 42.09
C SER A 112 2.27 -27.92 43.20
N ALA A 113 2.91 -26.99 43.93
CA ALA A 113 2.83 -26.85 45.39
C ALA A 113 3.34 -25.44 45.84
N LEU A 114 2.95 -25.03 47.04
CA LEU A 114 3.05 -23.72 47.72
C LEU A 114 4.46 -23.09 47.85
N GLY A 115 4.59 -21.87 48.43
CA GLY A 115 5.87 -21.54 49.09
C GLY A 115 6.32 -20.11 49.50
N SER A 116 5.46 -19.07 49.50
CA SER A 116 5.57 -17.82 50.33
C SER A 116 6.91 -17.22 50.87
N THR A 117 7.01 -15.88 50.82
CA THR A 117 7.91 -14.95 51.58
C THR A 117 9.42 -14.88 51.27
N GLY A 118 10.07 -13.80 51.73
CA GLY A 118 11.53 -13.69 51.87
C GLY A 118 12.23 -12.65 50.98
N SER A 119 12.36 -11.41 51.47
CA SER A 119 13.25 -10.40 50.85
C SER A 119 14.63 -10.43 51.52
N VAL A 120 15.70 -10.62 50.74
CA VAL A 120 17.08 -10.35 51.18
C VAL A 120 17.86 -9.69 50.05
N SER A 121 18.56 -8.60 50.37
CA SER A 121 19.39 -7.83 49.43
C SER A 121 20.88 -8.11 49.63
N ALA A 122 21.67 -7.86 48.59
CA ALA A 122 23.08 -7.47 48.67
C ALA A 122 24.12 -8.48 49.23
N ALA A 123 24.25 -9.64 48.59
CA ALA A 123 25.51 -10.35 48.30
C ALA A 123 25.14 -11.52 47.35
N ILE A 124 25.80 -11.82 46.23
CA ILE A 124 27.22 -11.64 45.87
C ILE A 124 27.36 -10.82 44.58
N ALA A 125 28.28 -9.86 44.55
CA ALA A 125 28.58 -9.01 43.40
C ALA A 125 30.08 -9.03 43.06
N ALA A 126 30.61 -10.21 42.76
CA ALA A 126 31.99 -10.42 42.29
C ALA A 126 32.09 -11.68 41.41
N ALA A 127 33.13 -11.76 40.59
CA ALA A 127 33.54 -12.93 39.81
C ALA A 127 32.52 -13.53 38.80
N THR A 128 32.27 -12.81 37.70
CA THR A 128 32.34 -13.39 36.34
C THR A 128 32.36 -12.28 35.27
N ALA A 129 33.51 -11.64 35.10
CA ALA A 129 33.74 -10.70 34.00
C ALA A 129 33.99 -11.46 32.68
N ALA A 130 32.93 -12.06 32.13
CA ALA A 130 32.96 -12.59 30.77
C ALA A 130 32.88 -11.40 29.79
N SER A 131 33.91 -11.24 28.95
CA SER A 131 33.92 -10.23 27.89
C SER A 131 32.67 -10.34 27.01
N PRO A 132 32.06 -9.23 26.57
CA PRO A 132 30.99 -9.31 25.59
C PRO A 132 31.56 -9.96 24.33
N THR A 133 31.01 -11.12 23.95
CA THR A 133 31.37 -11.77 22.69
C THR A 133 31.02 -10.81 21.55
N THR A 134 32.05 -10.30 20.87
CA THR A 134 31.87 -9.48 19.68
C THR A 134 31.01 -10.26 18.69
N GLN A 135 29.86 -9.69 18.32
CA GLN A 135 29.15 -10.17 17.15
C GLN A 135 30.11 -10.06 15.96
N PRO A 136 30.21 -11.07 15.08
CA PRO A 136 31.05 -10.98 13.90
C PRO A 136 30.59 -9.77 13.08
N ASP A 137 31.53 -8.88 12.72
CA ASP A 137 31.23 -7.62 12.04
C ASP A 137 30.42 -7.89 10.77
N MET A 138 29.14 -7.50 10.81
CA MET A 138 28.22 -7.70 9.70
C MET A 138 28.66 -6.78 8.54
N PRO A 139 28.89 -7.31 7.33
CA PRO A 139 29.56 -6.58 6.26
C PRO A 139 28.72 -5.38 5.81
N VAL A 140 29.19 -4.16 6.12
CA VAL A 140 28.43 -2.93 5.90
C VAL A 140 28.26 -2.64 4.41
N PHE A 141 27.07 -2.87 3.88
CA PHE A 141 26.74 -2.53 2.50
C PHE A 141 26.45 -1.03 2.34
N THR A 142 26.81 -0.46 1.19
CA THR A 142 26.61 0.97 0.90
C THR A 142 25.99 1.15 -0.49
N CYS A 143 24.96 1.99 -0.61
CA CYS A 143 24.19 2.16 -1.85
C CYS A 143 25.08 2.61 -3.02
N PRO A 144 24.97 2.02 -4.21
CA PRO A 144 25.80 2.40 -5.36
C PRO A 144 25.64 3.88 -5.71
N ARG A 145 26.75 4.52 -6.10
CA ARG A 145 26.70 5.84 -6.74
C ARG A 145 25.97 5.73 -8.08
N ARG A 146 25.29 6.80 -8.48
CA ARG A 146 24.68 6.92 -9.81
C ARG A 146 25.76 6.71 -10.89
N PRO A 147 25.60 5.74 -11.82
CA PRO A 147 26.64 5.38 -12.79
C PRO A 147 26.76 6.43 -13.90
N ASN A 148 25.62 6.92 -14.40
CA ASN A 148 25.50 7.95 -15.43
C ASN A 148 24.10 8.60 -15.34
N LEU A 149 23.88 9.67 -16.11
CA LEU A 149 22.53 10.16 -16.42
C LEU A 149 22.00 9.46 -17.65
N GLY A 150 20.72 9.06 -17.63
CA GLY A 150 20.07 8.50 -18.79
C GLY A 150 19.80 9.55 -19.88
N ARG A 151 19.70 9.06 -21.12
CA ARG A 151 19.62 9.80 -22.38
C ARG A 151 18.46 9.33 -23.25
N GLU A 152 17.95 8.12 -23.02
CA GLU A 152 16.89 7.53 -23.84
C GLU A 152 15.52 8.20 -23.67
N GLY A 153 14.72 8.15 -24.74
CA GLY A 153 13.41 8.79 -24.80
C GLY A 153 13.43 10.30 -25.07
N ARG A 154 12.31 10.83 -25.58
CA ARG A 154 12.22 12.25 -25.96
C ARG A 154 12.23 13.17 -24.72
N PRO A 155 12.82 14.38 -24.77
CA PRO A 155 12.75 15.31 -23.66
C PRO A 155 11.30 15.78 -23.39
N ILE A 156 11.04 16.18 -22.14
CA ILE A 156 9.82 16.84 -21.68
C ILE A 156 10.16 17.80 -20.52
N VAL A 157 9.62 19.02 -20.55
CA VAL A 157 9.80 20.00 -19.46
C VAL A 157 8.67 19.85 -18.44
N LEU A 158 9.04 19.69 -17.17
CA LEU A 158 8.13 19.37 -16.07
C LEU A 158 8.30 20.36 -14.92
N ARG A 159 7.25 20.53 -14.12
CA ARG A 159 7.31 21.20 -12.83
C ARG A 159 7.10 20.17 -11.72
N ALA A 160 7.97 20.18 -10.72
CA ALA A 160 7.90 19.32 -9.55
C ALA A 160 7.41 20.12 -8.34
N ASN A 161 6.64 19.49 -7.46
CA ASN A 161 6.17 20.10 -6.20
C ASN A 161 7.26 20.23 -5.11
N HIS A 162 8.49 20.50 -5.55
CA HIS A 162 9.67 20.77 -4.74
C HIS A 162 9.98 22.25 -4.88
N PHE A 163 10.23 22.91 -3.76
CA PHE A 163 10.52 24.34 -3.70
C PHE A 163 11.92 24.50 -3.13
N GLN A 164 12.82 25.16 -3.87
CA GLN A 164 14.22 25.31 -3.46
C GLN A 164 14.31 25.98 -2.09
N VAL A 165 15.08 25.38 -1.18
CA VAL A 165 15.50 26.01 0.08
C VAL A 165 16.94 26.49 -0.08
N THR A 166 17.16 27.79 0.09
CA THR A 166 18.49 28.38 0.23
C THR A 166 18.86 28.36 1.71
N MET A 167 20.06 27.91 2.03
CA MET A 167 20.56 27.81 3.40
C MET A 167 21.63 28.87 3.67
N PRO A 168 21.81 29.33 4.92
CA PRO A 168 22.97 30.09 5.31
C PRO A 168 24.19 29.16 5.45
N ARG A 169 25.39 29.77 5.48
CA ARG A 169 26.61 29.09 5.95
C ARG A 169 26.71 29.11 7.47
N GLY A 170 27.67 28.36 7.99
CA GLY A 170 27.93 28.23 9.42
C GLY A 170 27.18 27.05 10.06
N PHE A 171 26.71 27.27 11.28
CA PHE A 171 26.26 26.20 12.18
C PHE A 171 24.85 26.44 12.74
N VAL A 172 24.33 25.41 13.39
CA VAL A 172 23.14 25.40 14.25
C VAL A 172 23.50 24.72 15.57
N HIS A 173 23.03 25.25 16.70
CA HIS A 173 23.31 24.67 18.02
C HIS A 173 22.19 23.72 18.44
N HIS A 174 22.53 22.50 18.86
CA HIS A 174 21.58 21.45 19.26
C HIS A 174 21.63 21.22 20.77
N TYR A 175 20.46 21.13 21.39
CA TYR A 175 20.24 20.90 22.81
C TYR A 175 19.32 19.70 23.01
N ASP A 176 19.67 18.83 23.97
CA ASP A 176 18.75 17.83 24.50
C ASP A 176 17.84 18.47 25.55
N ILE A 177 16.57 18.09 25.50
CA ILE A 177 15.49 18.59 26.33
C ILE A 177 14.83 17.41 27.03
N ASN A 178 14.75 17.46 28.36
CA ASN A 178 14.01 16.47 29.15
C ASN A 178 12.92 17.18 29.98
N ILE A 179 11.66 16.82 29.75
CA ILE A 179 10.49 17.41 30.40
C ILE A 179 9.91 16.39 31.38
N GLN A 180 9.79 16.75 32.64
CA GLN A 180 9.12 15.94 33.66
C GLN A 180 7.78 16.56 34.07
N PRO A 181 6.67 15.79 34.09
CA PRO A 181 6.54 14.36 33.72
C PRO A 181 6.68 14.06 32.22
N ASP A 182 7.29 12.91 31.93
CA ASP A 182 7.73 12.45 30.58
C ASP A 182 6.58 12.12 29.61
N LYS A 183 5.45 11.63 30.12
CA LYS A 183 4.34 11.05 29.33
C LYS A 183 3.37 12.09 28.75
N CYS A 184 3.81 13.32 28.56
CA CYS A 184 3.01 14.38 27.97
C CYS A 184 2.86 14.24 26.44
N PRO A 185 1.70 14.62 25.85
CA PRO A 185 1.53 14.64 24.40
C PRO A 185 2.41 15.72 23.75
N ARG A 186 3.00 15.43 22.58
CA ARG A 186 3.86 16.38 21.81
C ARG A 186 3.36 17.83 21.70
N LYS A 187 2.03 18.07 21.64
CA LYS A 187 1.48 19.43 21.64
C LYS A 187 1.65 20.12 23.01
N VAL A 188 1.40 19.43 24.11
CA VAL A 188 1.67 19.94 25.46
C VAL A 188 3.17 20.19 25.66
N ASN A 189 4.03 19.32 25.14
CA ASN A 189 5.49 19.57 25.19
C ASN A 189 5.88 20.86 24.45
N ARG A 190 5.18 21.23 23.36
CA ARG A 190 5.38 22.52 22.66
C ARG A 190 4.86 23.69 23.49
N GLU A 191 3.65 23.58 24.04
CA GLU A 191 3.06 24.58 24.95
C GLU A 191 3.98 24.87 26.16
N ILE A 192 4.63 23.84 26.72
CA ILE A 192 5.65 23.97 27.79
C ILE A 192 6.86 24.78 27.30
N ILE A 193 7.47 24.42 26.17
CA ILE A 193 8.68 25.09 25.67
C ILE A 193 8.38 26.54 25.22
N GLU A 194 7.22 26.80 24.61
CA GLU A 194 6.74 28.14 24.27
C GLU A 194 6.59 29.01 25.54
N THR A 195 5.95 28.48 26.58
CA THR A 195 5.82 29.16 27.89
C THR A 195 7.17 29.39 28.56
N MET A 196 8.09 28.42 28.49
CA MET A 196 9.44 28.52 29.02
C MET A 196 10.25 29.64 28.35
N VAL A 197 10.18 29.75 27.02
CA VAL A 197 10.89 30.78 26.25
C VAL A 197 10.40 32.19 26.63
N HIS A 198 9.08 32.36 26.80
CA HIS A 198 8.52 33.62 27.28
C HIS A 198 8.87 33.93 28.74
N ALA A 199 8.84 32.95 29.63
CA ALA A 199 9.14 33.15 31.06
C ALA A 199 10.62 33.42 31.34
N TYR A 200 11.52 32.80 30.58
CA TYR A 200 12.98 32.84 30.80
C TYR A 200 13.71 33.69 29.74
N SER A 201 13.16 34.88 29.45
CA SER A 201 13.73 35.84 28.48
C SER A 201 15.18 36.25 28.75
N LYS A 202 15.70 36.09 29.98
CA LYS A 202 17.13 36.29 30.29
C LYS A 202 18.06 35.24 29.67
N ILE A 203 17.55 34.06 29.35
CA ILE A 203 18.32 32.94 28.76
C ILE A 203 18.12 32.90 27.24
N PHE A 204 16.89 33.10 26.77
CA PHE A 204 16.58 33.07 25.34
C PHE A 204 16.81 34.42 24.65
N GLY A 205 16.73 35.54 25.37
CA GLY A 205 16.94 36.88 24.82
C GLY A 205 15.94 37.20 23.71
N VAL A 206 16.47 37.44 22.50
CA VAL A 206 15.68 37.60 21.27
C VAL A 206 15.59 36.31 20.43
N LEU A 207 16.32 35.25 20.83
CA LEU A 207 16.44 34.02 20.04
C LEU A 207 15.13 33.24 20.00
N LYS A 208 14.86 32.61 18.86
CA LYS A 208 13.64 31.83 18.57
C LYS A 208 13.97 30.34 18.43
N PRO A 209 14.15 29.62 19.56
CA PRO A 209 14.47 28.20 19.52
C PRO A 209 13.36 27.39 18.86
N VAL A 210 13.75 26.45 17.99
CA VAL A 210 12.81 25.51 17.36
C VAL A 210 12.91 24.14 18.00
N PHE A 211 11.76 23.59 18.37
CA PHE A 211 11.62 22.32 19.08
C PHE A 211 10.89 21.25 18.26
N ASP A 212 11.30 19.98 18.39
CA ASP A 212 10.66 18.82 17.73
C ASP A 212 9.38 18.33 18.42
N GLY A 213 9.16 18.73 19.67
CA GLY A 213 8.03 18.28 20.51
C GLY A 213 8.36 17.06 21.38
N ARG A 214 9.63 16.68 21.50
CA ARG A 214 10.13 15.62 22.39
C ARG A 214 11.37 16.08 23.17
N ASN A 215 12.50 16.15 22.48
CA ASN A 215 13.85 16.20 23.05
C ASN A 215 14.79 17.13 22.29
N ASN A 216 14.51 17.44 21.01
CA ASN A 216 15.46 18.14 20.16
C ASN A 216 15.05 19.60 20.04
N LEU A 217 15.83 20.49 20.67
CA LEU A 217 15.73 21.93 20.52
C LEU A 217 16.96 22.45 19.79
N TYR A 218 16.75 23.39 18.88
CA TYR A 218 17.82 24.03 18.11
C TYR A 218 17.71 25.55 18.22
N THR A 219 18.86 26.23 18.26
CA THR A 219 18.97 27.69 18.11
C THR A 219 19.94 28.05 16.99
N ARG A 220 19.82 29.28 16.48
CA ARG A 220 20.78 29.87 15.56
C ARG A 220 22.13 30.08 16.25
N ASP A 221 22.13 30.87 17.33
CA ASP A 221 23.30 31.21 18.15
C ASP A 221 23.30 30.44 19.48
N PRO A 222 24.46 30.28 20.15
CA PRO A 222 24.54 29.53 21.41
C PRO A 222 23.79 30.22 22.56
N LEU A 223 22.98 29.44 23.28
CA LEU A 223 22.38 29.85 24.55
C LEU A 223 23.47 30.10 25.63
N PRO A 224 23.28 31.09 26.52
CA PRO A 224 24.24 31.48 27.58
C PRO A 224 24.22 30.50 28.78
N ILE A 225 24.37 29.20 28.50
CA ILE A 225 24.31 28.11 29.49
C ILE A 225 25.58 27.22 29.48
N GLY A 226 26.50 27.46 28.54
CA GLY A 226 27.68 26.62 28.33
C GLY A 226 27.32 25.16 27.99
N ASN A 227 28.10 24.22 28.52
CA ASN A 227 27.91 22.78 28.34
C ASN A 227 27.21 22.09 29.53
N GLU A 228 26.87 22.86 30.57
CA GLU A 228 26.25 22.34 31.78
C GLU A 228 24.76 22.06 31.61
N ARG A 229 24.18 21.39 32.61
CA ARG A 229 22.76 21.04 32.64
C ARG A 229 21.98 22.10 33.40
N LEU A 230 21.18 22.89 32.67
CA LEU A 230 20.25 23.84 33.27
C LEU A 230 18.92 23.14 33.58
N GLU A 231 18.39 23.29 34.80
CA GLU A 231 17.01 22.95 35.15
C GLU A 231 16.18 24.22 35.34
N LEU A 232 15.01 24.28 34.71
CA LEU A 232 14.03 25.35 34.78
C LEU A 232 12.66 24.80 35.22
N GLU A 233 11.83 25.65 35.83
CA GLU A 233 10.48 25.28 36.25
C GLU A 233 9.44 26.06 35.44
N VAL A 234 8.48 25.34 34.86
CA VAL A 234 7.53 25.90 33.89
C VAL A 234 6.11 25.57 34.33
N THR A 235 5.36 26.60 34.70
CA THR A 235 3.97 26.46 35.14
C THR A 235 3.03 26.71 33.97
N LEU A 236 2.33 25.67 33.51
CA LEU A 236 1.20 25.82 32.58
C LEU A 236 -0.12 25.98 33.34
N PRO A 237 -1.02 26.88 32.90
CA PRO A 237 -2.37 26.92 33.43
C PRO A 237 -3.09 25.58 33.22
N GLY A 238 -4.00 25.26 34.13
CA GLY A 238 -4.78 24.02 34.10
C GLY A 238 -6.25 24.21 34.49
N GLU A 239 -7.09 23.25 34.11
CA GLU A 239 -8.51 23.23 34.46
C GLU A 239 -8.69 22.91 35.96
N GLY A 240 -8.47 23.92 36.83
CA GLY A 240 -8.71 23.90 38.28
C GLY A 240 -7.47 23.78 39.17
N LYS A 241 -6.32 23.37 38.62
CA LYS A 241 -4.98 23.48 39.24
C LYS A 241 -3.93 23.63 38.15
N ASP A 242 -2.96 24.49 38.39
CA ASP A 242 -1.82 24.68 37.49
C ASP A 242 -0.90 23.44 37.49
N ARG A 243 -0.17 23.29 36.38
CA ARG A 243 0.67 22.14 36.10
C ARG A 243 2.11 22.61 36.01
N ILE A 244 2.86 22.31 37.07
CA ILE A 244 4.30 22.58 37.16
C ILE A 244 5.05 21.46 36.41
N PHE A 245 5.98 21.85 35.54
CA PHE A 245 6.87 20.98 34.79
C PHE A 245 8.33 21.35 35.08
N ARG A 246 9.18 20.36 35.33
CA ARG A 246 10.63 20.57 35.44
C ARG A 246 11.24 20.28 34.07
N VAL A 247 11.86 21.29 33.45
CA VAL A 247 12.47 21.20 32.12
C VAL A 247 13.98 21.29 32.27
N THR A 248 14.68 20.28 31.74
CA THR A 248 16.12 20.27 31.59
C THR A 248 16.50 20.74 30.19
N ILE A 249 17.55 21.56 30.11
CA ILE A 249 18.25 21.92 28.88
C ILE A 249 19.72 21.54 29.04
N LYS A 250 20.31 20.90 28.03
CA LYS A 250 21.75 20.61 27.97
C LYS A 250 22.24 20.78 26.54
N TRP A 251 23.37 21.47 26.33
CA TRP A 251 24.02 21.48 25.03
C TRP A 251 24.50 20.08 24.64
N GLN A 252 24.30 19.71 23.37
CA GLN A 252 24.51 18.35 22.87
C GLN A 252 25.43 18.29 21.65
N ALA A 253 25.29 19.23 20.69
CA ALA A 253 26.12 19.26 19.49
C ALA A 253 26.11 20.63 18.79
N GLN A 254 27.08 20.83 17.89
CA GLN A 254 27.06 21.89 16.88
C GLN A 254 26.94 21.23 15.49
N VAL A 255 25.90 21.61 14.76
CA VAL A 255 25.49 20.98 13.49
C VAL A 255 25.95 21.85 12.32
N SER A 256 26.77 21.30 11.43
CA SER A 256 27.34 22.06 10.30
C SER A 256 26.41 22.07 9.08
N LEU A 257 25.97 23.27 8.68
CA LEU A 257 25.25 23.47 7.43
C LEU A 257 26.18 23.48 6.22
N PHE A 258 27.47 23.82 6.41
CA PHE A 258 28.49 23.73 5.36
C PHE A 258 28.69 22.28 4.90
N ASN A 259 28.78 21.33 5.83
CA ASN A 259 28.94 19.90 5.50
C ASN A 259 27.74 19.36 4.69
N LEU A 260 26.56 19.97 4.85
CA LEU A 260 25.37 19.65 4.06
C LEU A 260 25.45 20.27 2.66
N GLU A 261 25.91 21.52 2.52
CA GLU A 261 26.22 22.15 1.22
C GLU A 261 27.19 21.26 0.40
N GLU A 262 28.28 20.79 1.02
CA GLU A 262 29.24 19.87 0.37
C GLU A 262 28.64 18.54 -0.10
N ALA A 263 27.71 17.96 0.68
CA ALA A 263 27.05 16.70 0.36
C ALA A 263 26.01 16.83 -0.77
N LEU A 264 25.38 18.01 -0.91
CA LEU A 264 24.42 18.31 -1.97
C LEU A 264 25.09 18.63 -3.31
N GLU A 265 26.28 19.24 -3.26
CA GLU A 265 27.19 19.36 -4.39
C GLU A 265 27.90 18.02 -4.74
N GLY A 266 27.74 16.99 -3.91
CA GLY A 266 28.29 15.64 -4.15
C GLY A 266 29.79 15.50 -3.88
N ARG A 267 30.44 16.50 -3.26
CA ARG A 267 31.84 16.41 -2.82
C ARG A 267 32.03 15.26 -1.82
N THR A 268 31.09 15.09 -0.90
CA THR A 268 31.05 13.98 0.06
C THR A 268 29.97 12.95 -0.32
N ARG A 269 30.16 11.68 0.08
CA ARG A 269 29.16 10.61 -0.14
C ARG A 269 28.12 10.54 0.98
N GLN A 270 28.52 10.87 2.22
CA GLN A 270 27.69 10.78 3.40
C GLN A 270 26.93 12.10 3.63
N ILE A 271 25.61 12.03 3.67
CA ILE A 271 24.76 13.17 3.96
C ILE A 271 24.64 13.36 5.49
N PRO A 272 24.84 14.57 6.04
CA PRO A 272 24.61 14.86 7.46
C PRO A 272 23.10 14.88 7.76
N TYR A 273 22.58 13.75 8.23
CA TYR A 273 21.16 13.58 8.58
C TYR A 273 20.72 14.41 9.80
N ASP A 274 21.67 14.79 10.66
CA ASP A 274 21.49 15.73 11.76
C ASP A 274 21.18 17.15 11.25
N ALA A 275 21.89 17.63 10.23
CA ALA A 275 21.59 18.90 9.57
C ALA A 275 20.22 18.87 8.87
N ILE A 276 19.87 17.76 8.21
CA ILE A 276 18.53 17.58 7.61
C ILE A 276 17.44 17.54 8.69
N LEU A 277 17.70 16.89 9.84
CA LEU A 277 16.75 16.83 10.95
C LEU A 277 16.53 18.22 11.57
N ALA A 278 17.59 18.99 11.79
CA ALA A 278 17.48 20.37 12.27
C ALA A 278 16.61 21.21 11.32
N LEU A 279 16.85 21.15 10.00
CA LEU A 279 16.06 21.87 9.00
C LEU A 279 14.60 21.40 8.91
N ASP A 280 14.32 20.09 9.00
CA ASP A 280 12.96 19.56 9.06
C ASP A 280 12.25 19.92 10.38
N VAL A 281 12.98 20.20 11.47
CA VAL A 281 12.43 20.74 12.73
C VAL A 281 12.15 22.24 12.63
N VAL A 282 13.08 23.05 12.09
CA VAL A 282 12.87 24.50 11.82
C VAL A 282 11.60 24.69 11.01
N MET A 283 11.56 24.11 9.81
CA MET A 283 10.47 24.30 8.85
C MET A 283 9.11 23.79 9.38
N ARG A 284 9.10 22.88 10.36
CA ARG A 284 7.87 22.34 10.97
C ARG A 284 7.42 23.09 12.22
N HIS A 285 8.22 24.00 12.78
CA HIS A 285 8.02 24.44 14.15
C HIS A 285 6.67 25.14 14.34
N LEU A 286 6.44 26.25 13.64
CA LEU A 286 5.17 27.00 13.66
C LEU A 286 3.98 26.15 13.14
N PRO A 287 4.04 25.46 11.97
CA PRO A 287 2.97 24.55 11.53
C PRO A 287 2.56 23.47 12.55
N SER A 288 3.46 23.02 13.41
CA SER A 288 3.17 22.03 14.47
C SER A 288 2.43 22.60 15.68
N MET A 289 2.32 23.92 15.79
CA MET A 289 1.61 24.64 16.86
C MET A 289 0.25 25.15 16.35
N THR A 290 0.24 25.73 15.14
CA THR A 290 -0.95 26.25 14.45
C THR A 290 -1.93 25.15 13.99
N TYR A 291 -1.43 24.04 13.43
CA TYR A 291 -2.27 22.99 12.84
C TYR A 291 -2.30 21.70 13.67
N THR A 292 -3.09 20.72 13.23
CA THR A 292 -3.05 19.35 13.78
C THR A 292 -2.00 18.52 13.03
N PRO A 293 -0.83 18.19 13.63
CA PRO A 293 0.19 17.38 12.99
C PRO A 293 -0.19 15.90 12.92
N VAL A 294 -0.05 15.30 11.74
CA VAL A 294 -0.36 13.90 11.42
C VAL A 294 0.78 13.31 10.58
N GLY A 295 1.74 12.66 11.25
CA GLY A 295 2.95 12.16 10.60
C GLY A 295 3.82 13.32 10.10
N ARG A 296 4.00 13.43 8.77
CA ARG A 296 4.69 14.55 8.11
C ARG A 296 3.72 15.59 7.50
N SER A 297 2.41 15.44 7.72
CA SER A 297 1.38 16.36 7.21
C SER A 297 0.72 17.18 8.33
N PHE A 298 0.17 18.34 7.96
CA PHE A 298 -0.57 19.27 8.82
C PHE A 298 -2.00 19.42 8.31
N PHE A 299 -2.98 19.45 9.22
CA PHE A 299 -4.40 19.53 8.91
C PHE A 299 -5.11 20.60 9.77
N SER A 300 -6.06 21.32 9.17
CA SER A 300 -6.94 22.28 9.85
C SER A 300 -8.38 21.75 9.91
N SER A 301 -9.20 22.34 10.77
CA SER A 301 -10.65 22.20 10.68
C SER A 301 -11.14 22.65 9.29
N PRO A 302 -12.28 22.12 8.80
CA PRO A 302 -13.00 22.70 7.70
C PRO A 302 -13.41 24.14 8.02
N ASP A 303 -13.24 25.01 7.02
CA ASP A 303 -13.65 26.41 7.01
C ASP A 303 -14.06 26.74 5.56
N GLY A 304 -15.23 27.33 5.36
CA GLY A 304 -15.85 27.52 4.05
C GLY A 304 -16.22 26.25 3.27
N TYR A 305 -16.02 25.03 3.81
CA TYR A 305 -16.41 23.76 3.17
C TYR A 305 -16.94 22.73 4.17
N TYR A 306 -17.80 21.81 3.71
CA TYR A 306 -18.30 20.69 4.51
C TYR A 306 -18.35 19.40 3.68
N HIS A 307 -17.66 18.35 4.15
CA HIS A 307 -17.52 17.07 3.47
C HIS A 307 -17.73 15.89 4.44
N PRO A 308 -18.99 15.63 4.85
CA PRO A 308 -19.31 14.49 5.70
C PRO A 308 -19.06 13.17 4.95
N LEU A 309 -18.55 12.18 5.68
CA LEU A 309 -18.38 10.81 5.21
C LEU A 309 -19.49 9.87 5.73
N GLY A 310 -20.24 10.31 6.75
CA GLY A 310 -21.21 9.49 7.49
C GLY A 310 -20.51 8.62 8.55
N GLY A 311 -21.25 8.16 9.56
CA GLY A 311 -20.67 7.44 10.71
C GLY A 311 -19.86 8.33 11.65
N GLY A 312 -20.22 9.63 11.75
CA GLY A 312 -19.57 10.60 12.64
C GLY A 312 -18.22 11.08 12.13
N ARG A 313 -17.98 10.96 10.82
CA ARG A 313 -16.70 11.21 10.14
C ARG A 313 -16.85 12.26 9.05
N GLU A 314 -15.76 12.96 8.77
CA GLU A 314 -15.65 14.02 7.75
C GLU A 314 -14.24 14.06 7.15
N VAL A 315 -14.08 14.79 6.04
CA VAL A 315 -12.77 15.04 5.42
C VAL A 315 -12.21 16.38 5.90
N TRP A 316 -10.99 16.37 6.47
CA TRP A 316 -10.19 17.58 6.65
C TRP A 316 -9.12 17.64 5.56
N PHE A 317 -8.96 18.82 4.95
CA PHE A 317 -7.84 19.13 4.06
C PHE A 317 -6.64 19.66 4.84
N GLY A 318 -5.48 19.68 4.18
CA GLY A 318 -4.21 20.06 4.75
C GLY A 318 -3.08 19.90 3.74
N PHE A 319 -1.84 19.82 4.22
CA PHE A 319 -0.66 19.64 3.37
C PHE A 319 0.34 18.67 3.98
N HIS A 320 0.98 17.88 3.13
CA HIS A 320 2.25 17.24 3.45
C HIS A 320 3.38 18.25 3.31
N GLN A 321 4.36 18.14 4.20
CA GLN A 321 5.61 18.87 4.14
C GLN A 321 6.77 17.92 4.46
N SER A 322 7.86 17.99 3.72
CA SER A 322 9.15 17.41 4.13
C SER A 322 10.32 18.10 3.46
N VAL A 323 11.32 18.45 4.25
CA VAL A 323 12.65 18.82 3.76
C VAL A 323 13.33 17.57 3.19
N ARG A 324 13.99 17.68 2.03
CA ARG A 324 14.71 16.59 1.36
C ARG A 324 16.01 17.11 0.73
N PRO A 325 17.10 16.32 0.74
CA PRO A 325 18.24 16.60 -0.12
C PRO A 325 17.88 16.24 -1.57
N SER A 326 18.44 16.99 -2.51
CA SER A 326 18.52 16.59 -3.92
C SER A 326 19.90 16.93 -4.47
N GLN A 327 20.15 16.60 -5.73
CA GLN A 327 21.23 17.21 -6.50
C GLN A 327 21.21 18.75 -6.30
N TRP A 328 22.38 19.33 -6.08
CA TRP A 328 22.66 20.76 -5.91
C TRP A 328 22.17 21.44 -4.63
N LYS A 329 20.93 21.20 -4.18
CA LYS A 329 20.30 22.01 -3.10
C LYS A 329 19.31 21.23 -2.24
N MET A 330 18.94 21.80 -1.09
CA MET A 330 17.80 21.33 -0.30
C MET A 330 16.47 21.72 -0.95
N MET A 331 15.48 20.83 -0.82
CA MET A 331 14.15 20.99 -1.41
C MET A 331 13.06 20.79 -0.36
N LEU A 332 12.12 21.74 -0.31
CA LEU A 332 10.88 21.62 0.45
C LEU A 332 9.80 20.95 -0.43
N ASN A 333 9.45 19.70 -0.13
CA ASN A 333 8.40 18.96 -0.83
C ASN A 333 7.03 19.27 -0.19
N ILE A 334 6.12 19.89 -0.94
CA ILE A 334 4.78 20.29 -0.49
C ILE A 334 3.72 19.61 -1.37
N ASP A 335 2.76 18.89 -0.77
CA ASP A 335 1.68 18.20 -1.50
C ASP A 335 0.35 18.30 -0.75
N VAL A 336 -0.73 18.73 -1.41
CA VAL A 336 -2.04 18.87 -0.76
C VAL A 336 -2.58 17.51 -0.29
N SER A 337 -3.03 17.47 0.96
CA SER A 337 -3.37 16.23 1.66
C SER A 337 -4.81 16.28 2.17
N ALA A 338 -5.42 15.11 2.32
CA ALA A 338 -6.76 14.95 2.84
C ALA A 338 -6.84 13.67 3.68
N THR A 339 -7.44 13.73 4.86
CA THR A 339 -7.63 12.54 5.70
C THR A 339 -8.94 12.63 6.47
N ALA A 340 -9.45 11.48 6.92
CA ALA A 340 -10.69 11.43 7.67
C ALA A 340 -10.45 11.82 9.13
N PHE A 341 -11.32 12.67 9.65
CA PHE A 341 -11.41 13.03 11.06
C PHE A 341 -12.79 12.65 11.60
N TYR A 342 -12.90 12.56 12.93
CA TYR A 342 -14.16 12.50 13.64
C TYR A 342 -14.68 13.92 13.84
N LYS A 343 -15.98 14.13 13.56
CA LYS A 343 -16.65 15.42 13.73
C LYS A 343 -16.65 15.85 15.20
N ALA A 344 -16.53 17.14 15.45
CA ALA A 344 -16.74 17.72 16.77
C ALA A 344 -18.26 17.91 17.02
N GLN A 345 -18.92 16.89 17.57
CA GLN A 345 -20.38 16.88 17.76
C GLN A 345 -20.79 16.11 19.03
N PRO A 346 -22.03 16.29 19.54
CA PRO A 346 -22.59 15.48 20.62
C PRO A 346 -22.45 13.97 20.38
N VAL A 347 -22.23 13.21 21.44
CA VAL A 347 -22.13 11.74 21.38
C VAL A 347 -23.46 11.10 20.95
N ILE A 348 -24.61 11.74 21.20
CA ILE A 348 -25.92 11.34 20.68
C ILE A 348 -25.91 11.35 19.15
N ASP A 349 -25.51 12.45 18.52
CA ASP A 349 -25.51 12.59 17.05
C ASP A 349 -24.48 11.67 16.40
N PHE A 350 -23.32 11.49 17.05
CA PHE A 350 -22.34 10.47 16.68
C PHE A 350 -22.92 9.04 16.76
N MET A 351 -23.71 8.72 17.78
CA MET A 351 -24.42 7.43 17.87
C MET A 351 -25.43 7.27 16.73
N CYS A 352 -26.24 8.30 16.43
CA CYS A 352 -27.21 8.26 15.35
C CYS A 352 -26.55 8.02 13.98
N GLU A 353 -25.48 8.77 13.65
CA GLU A 353 -24.71 8.55 12.43
C GLU A 353 -24.05 7.16 12.35
N VAL A 354 -23.63 6.59 13.49
CA VAL A 354 -23.00 5.25 13.53
C VAL A 354 -24.04 4.13 13.45
N LEU A 355 -25.26 4.35 13.94
CA LEU A 355 -26.33 3.35 13.95
C LEU A 355 -27.32 3.48 12.78
N ASP A 356 -27.15 4.51 11.93
CA ASP A 356 -28.03 4.86 10.81
C ASP A 356 -29.47 5.24 11.27
N ILE A 357 -29.58 5.80 12.49
CA ILE A 357 -30.82 6.30 13.10
C ILE A 357 -31.10 7.72 12.57
N ARG A 358 -32.34 8.02 12.17
CA ARG A 358 -32.74 9.32 11.61
C ARG A 358 -33.12 10.34 12.67
N ASP A 359 -33.98 9.94 13.61
CA ASP A 359 -34.33 10.75 14.78
C ASP A 359 -34.11 9.93 16.07
N ILE A 360 -33.43 10.54 17.04
CA ILE A 360 -33.24 9.95 18.37
C ILE A 360 -34.57 9.71 19.10
N ASN A 361 -35.63 10.46 18.79
CA ASN A 361 -36.96 10.31 19.41
C ASN A 361 -37.68 9.02 18.99
N GLU A 362 -37.26 8.37 17.90
CA GLU A 362 -37.71 7.02 17.50
C GLU A 362 -37.11 5.95 18.42
N GLN A 363 -35.86 6.16 18.89
CA GLN A 363 -35.10 5.22 19.71
C GLN A 363 -35.52 5.29 21.19
N ARG A 364 -36.81 5.02 21.47
CA ARG A 364 -37.40 5.00 22.83
C ARG A 364 -37.07 3.75 23.66
N LYS A 365 -36.48 2.72 23.04
CA LYS A 365 -36.03 1.48 23.70
C LYS A 365 -34.51 1.50 23.88
N PRO A 366 -33.94 0.74 24.85
CA PRO A 366 -32.49 0.53 24.93
C PRO A 366 -31.93 -0.04 23.62
N LEU A 367 -30.63 0.20 23.36
CA LEU A 367 -29.94 -0.37 22.19
C LEU A 367 -29.90 -1.90 22.28
N THR A 368 -30.18 -2.58 21.17
CA THR A 368 -29.94 -4.03 21.05
C THR A 368 -28.46 -4.36 21.25
N ASP A 369 -28.14 -5.59 21.65
CA ASP A 369 -26.75 -6.01 21.87
C ASP A 369 -25.88 -5.82 20.60
N SER A 370 -26.43 -6.05 19.41
CA SER A 370 -25.77 -5.78 18.12
C SER A 370 -25.53 -4.28 17.88
N GLN A 371 -26.53 -3.42 18.09
CA GLN A 371 -26.37 -1.96 17.99
C GLN A 371 -25.33 -1.44 19.00
N ARG A 372 -25.40 -1.89 20.27
CA ARG A 372 -24.41 -1.52 21.29
C ARG A 372 -23.02 -1.94 20.85
N VAL A 373 -22.83 -3.16 20.35
CA VAL A 373 -21.52 -3.63 19.87
C VAL A 373 -21.03 -2.83 18.64
N LYS A 374 -21.90 -2.46 17.68
CA LYS A 374 -21.56 -1.56 16.55
C LYS A 374 -21.07 -0.20 17.07
N PHE A 375 -21.80 0.40 18.02
CA PHE A 375 -21.44 1.67 18.64
C PHE A 375 -20.15 1.59 19.46
N THR A 376 -19.97 0.58 20.33
CA THR A 376 -18.75 0.37 21.12
C THR A 376 -17.52 0.18 20.22
N LYS A 377 -17.64 -0.60 19.13
CA LYS A 377 -16.56 -0.79 18.14
C LYS A 377 -16.15 0.55 17.49
N GLU A 378 -17.04 1.53 17.39
CA GLU A 378 -16.73 2.87 16.87
C GLU A 378 -16.25 3.88 17.92
N ILE A 379 -16.88 4.01 19.09
CA ILE A 379 -16.52 5.03 20.09
C ILE A 379 -15.36 4.62 21.02
N LYS A 380 -15.10 3.33 21.25
CA LYS A 380 -13.97 2.89 22.09
C LYS A 380 -12.64 3.43 21.53
N GLY A 381 -11.89 4.07 22.42
CA GLY A 381 -10.61 4.73 22.15
C GLY A 381 -10.70 6.23 21.85
N LEU A 382 -11.88 6.79 21.54
CA LEU A 382 -12.03 8.23 21.26
C LEU A 382 -11.93 9.08 22.53
N LYS A 383 -11.52 10.34 22.38
CA LYS A 383 -11.64 11.36 23.42
C LYS A 383 -13.00 12.02 23.35
N ILE A 384 -13.56 12.32 24.53
CA ILE A 384 -14.74 13.15 24.71
C ILE A 384 -14.45 14.29 25.68
N GLU A 385 -15.27 15.32 25.66
CA GLU A 385 -15.29 16.42 26.63
C GLU A 385 -16.69 16.56 27.24
N ILE A 386 -16.75 16.89 28.53
CA ILE A 386 -18.02 17.04 29.25
C ILE A 386 -18.67 18.41 29.02
N THR A 387 -19.99 18.46 29.11
CA THR A 387 -20.79 19.69 28.97
C THR A 387 -21.54 20.09 30.26
N HIS A 388 -21.58 19.22 31.28
CA HIS A 388 -22.39 19.41 32.49
C HIS A 388 -21.71 20.20 33.63
N CYS A 389 -20.48 20.70 33.44
CA CYS A 389 -19.71 21.44 34.46
C CYS A 389 -19.43 22.90 34.06
N GLY A 390 -20.38 23.54 33.36
CA GLY A 390 -20.25 24.93 32.92
C GLY A 390 -19.03 25.15 32.04
N GLN A 391 -18.15 26.07 32.42
CA GLN A 391 -16.90 26.35 31.70
C GLN A 391 -15.84 25.23 31.82
N MET A 392 -15.97 24.28 32.76
CA MET A 392 -14.99 23.19 32.94
C MET A 392 -15.21 22.06 31.92
N ARG A 393 -14.64 22.21 30.71
CA ARG A 393 -14.84 21.28 29.57
C ARG A 393 -13.87 20.07 29.61
N ARG A 394 -13.82 19.41 30.76
CA ARG A 394 -12.83 18.35 31.09
C ARG A 394 -12.86 17.19 30.10
N LYS A 395 -11.67 16.83 29.61
CA LYS A 395 -11.47 15.82 28.57
C LYS A 395 -11.13 14.44 29.14
N TYR A 396 -11.76 13.41 28.58
CA TYR A 396 -11.62 12.01 28.94
C TYR A 396 -11.40 11.14 27.70
N ARG A 397 -10.94 9.89 27.87
CA ARG A 397 -10.94 8.87 26.81
C ARG A 397 -11.91 7.74 27.16
N VAL A 398 -12.71 7.33 26.18
CA VAL A 398 -13.68 6.23 26.31
C VAL A 398 -12.95 4.90 26.27
N CYS A 399 -13.03 4.16 27.38
CA CYS A 399 -12.53 2.78 27.47
C CYS A 399 -13.63 1.76 27.16
N ASN A 400 -14.90 2.01 27.47
CA ASN A 400 -15.99 1.07 27.17
C ASN A 400 -17.37 1.74 27.05
N VAL A 401 -18.41 0.96 26.73
CA VAL A 401 -19.82 1.36 26.79
C VAL A 401 -20.58 0.34 27.64
N THR A 402 -21.43 0.79 28.56
CA THR A 402 -22.08 -0.10 29.53
C THR A 402 -23.16 -0.99 28.91
N ARG A 403 -23.35 -2.21 29.43
CA ARG A 403 -24.47 -3.08 29.02
C ARG A 403 -25.81 -2.56 29.57
N ARG A 404 -25.81 -2.04 30.80
CA ARG A 404 -26.99 -1.45 31.44
C ARG A 404 -27.20 0.02 30.98
N PRO A 405 -28.45 0.47 30.82
CA PRO A 405 -28.78 1.88 30.55
C PRO A 405 -28.51 2.79 31.76
N ALA A 406 -28.42 4.10 31.58
CA ALA A 406 -28.07 5.07 32.63
C ALA A 406 -28.99 5.03 33.87
N GLN A 407 -30.26 4.65 33.71
CA GLN A 407 -31.20 4.43 34.82
C GLN A 407 -30.96 3.14 35.65
N MET A 408 -30.22 2.17 35.11
CA MET A 408 -29.93 0.86 35.76
C MET A 408 -28.43 0.63 35.99
N GLN A 409 -27.55 1.42 35.37
CA GLN A 409 -26.12 1.39 35.63
C GLN A 409 -25.86 2.09 36.96
N SER A 410 -25.31 1.34 37.91
CA SER A 410 -24.90 1.82 39.22
C SER A 410 -23.39 1.86 39.38
N PHE A 411 -22.94 2.51 40.44
CA PHE A 411 -21.54 2.52 40.88
C PHE A 411 -21.48 2.81 42.40
N PRO A 412 -20.40 2.39 43.08
CA PRO A 412 -20.21 2.70 44.49
C PRO A 412 -19.85 4.18 44.67
N LEU A 413 -20.72 4.90 45.37
CA LEU A 413 -20.57 6.31 45.73
C LEU A 413 -20.31 6.42 47.23
N GLN A 414 -19.15 6.97 47.61
CA GLN A 414 -18.92 7.40 48.99
C GLN A 414 -19.67 8.71 49.27
N LEU A 415 -20.43 8.70 50.36
CA LEU A 415 -21.10 9.87 50.93
C LEU A 415 -20.17 10.59 51.92
N GLU A 416 -20.54 11.81 52.32
CA GLU A 416 -19.73 12.65 53.22
C GLU A 416 -19.59 12.07 54.64
N ASN A 417 -20.49 11.17 55.05
CA ASN A 417 -20.40 10.39 56.29
C ASN A 417 -19.47 9.15 56.16
N GLY A 418 -18.75 8.99 55.06
CA GLY A 418 -17.87 7.85 54.77
C GLY A 418 -18.58 6.58 54.29
N GLN A 419 -19.93 6.52 54.36
CA GLN A 419 -20.69 5.35 53.92
C GLN A 419 -20.63 5.21 52.39
N THR A 420 -20.39 4.00 51.89
CA THR A 420 -20.48 3.70 50.46
C THR A 420 -21.86 3.16 50.13
N VAL A 421 -22.53 3.78 49.14
CA VAL A 421 -23.85 3.37 48.64
C VAL A 421 -23.82 3.14 47.14
N GLU A 422 -24.54 2.14 46.64
CA GLU A 422 -24.74 1.95 45.20
C GLU A 422 -25.70 3.03 44.67
N CYS A 423 -25.20 3.91 43.81
CA CYS A 423 -26.00 4.99 43.20
C CYS A 423 -26.10 4.79 41.69
N THR A 424 -27.29 4.97 41.10
CA THR A 424 -27.44 4.91 39.63
C THR A 424 -26.94 6.19 38.98
N VAL A 425 -26.40 6.09 37.76
CA VAL A 425 -25.89 7.26 37.03
C VAL A 425 -26.98 8.31 36.83
N ALA A 426 -28.21 7.89 36.50
CA ALA A 426 -29.35 8.82 36.40
C ALA A 426 -29.68 9.53 37.73
N LYS A 427 -29.64 8.82 38.87
CA LYS A 427 -29.87 9.43 40.19
C LYS A 427 -28.74 10.40 40.55
N TYR A 428 -27.47 10.01 40.39
CA TYR A 428 -26.32 10.87 40.69
C TYR A 428 -26.35 12.20 39.91
N PHE A 429 -26.73 12.18 38.63
CA PHE A 429 -26.85 13.40 37.83
C PHE A 429 -28.03 14.30 38.27
N LEU A 430 -29.15 13.72 38.69
CA LEU A 430 -30.28 14.45 39.25
C LEU A 430 -29.97 15.06 40.63
N ASP A 431 -29.31 14.29 41.51
CA ASP A 431 -29.03 14.73 42.88
C ASP A 431 -27.92 15.77 42.92
N LYS A 432 -26.78 15.51 42.24
CA LYS A 432 -25.57 16.36 42.33
C LYS A 432 -25.54 17.52 41.34
N TYR A 433 -26.02 17.32 40.12
CA TYR A 433 -25.97 18.33 39.06
C TYR A 433 -27.35 18.92 38.73
N ARG A 434 -28.39 18.54 39.49
CA ARG A 434 -29.80 18.93 39.25
C ARG A 434 -30.29 18.66 37.82
N MET A 435 -29.70 17.66 37.17
CA MET A 435 -29.87 17.36 35.76
C MET A 435 -30.71 16.11 35.54
N LYS A 436 -31.97 16.28 35.16
CA LYS A 436 -32.83 15.18 34.70
C LYS A 436 -32.41 14.77 33.28
N LEU A 437 -31.90 13.55 33.13
CA LEU A 437 -31.53 12.99 31.83
C LEU A 437 -32.76 12.86 30.91
N ARG A 438 -32.59 13.20 29.63
CA ARG A 438 -33.60 13.04 28.57
C ARG A 438 -33.57 11.65 27.96
N TYR A 439 -32.41 10.99 27.95
CA TYR A 439 -32.23 9.66 27.37
C TYR A 439 -31.75 8.61 28.40
N PRO A 440 -32.44 8.43 29.55
CA PRO A 440 -32.00 7.56 30.65
C PRO A 440 -31.97 6.07 30.29
N HIS A 441 -32.63 5.68 29.20
CA HIS A 441 -32.68 4.34 28.61
C HIS A 441 -31.50 4.01 27.69
N LEU A 442 -30.60 4.96 27.41
CA LEU A 442 -29.36 4.73 26.66
C LEU A 442 -28.20 4.32 27.61
N PRO A 443 -27.17 3.60 27.12
CA PRO A 443 -26.02 3.22 27.92
C PRO A 443 -25.13 4.42 28.28
N CYS A 444 -24.21 4.23 29.23
CA CYS A 444 -23.18 5.19 29.58
C CYS A 444 -21.86 4.88 28.85
N LEU A 445 -21.04 5.91 28.66
CA LEU A 445 -19.62 5.75 28.34
C LEU A 445 -18.84 5.48 29.63
N GLN A 446 -18.05 4.40 29.66
CA GLN A 446 -17.03 4.21 30.68
C GLN A 446 -15.75 4.93 30.21
N VAL A 447 -15.13 5.71 31.09
CA VAL A 447 -13.97 6.54 30.75
C VAL A 447 -12.80 6.39 31.72
N GLY A 448 -11.59 6.69 31.23
CA GLY A 448 -10.37 6.67 32.04
C GLY A 448 -9.82 5.25 32.22
N GLN A 449 -9.66 4.81 33.46
CA GLN A 449 -9.13 3.48 33.79
C GLN A 449 -10.26 2.44 33.71
N GLU A 450 -10.07 1.37 32.93
CA GLU A 450 -11.12 0.36 32.65
C GLU A 450 -11.52 -0.47 33.89
N HIS A 451 -10.69 -0.47 34.94
CA HIS A 451 -10.99 -1.03 36.27
C HIS A 451 -11.70 -0.03 37.22
N LYS A 452 -12.09 1.17 36.75
CA LYS A 452 -12.81 2.17 37.56
C LYS A 452 -14.20 2.47 37.00
N HIS A 453 -15.09 2.83 37.92
CA HIS A 453 -16.53 2.98 37.70
C HIS A 453 -16.93 4.41 37.25
N THR A 454 -16.08 5.06 36.45
CA THR A 454 -16.37 6.42 35.95
C THR A 454 -17.25 6.33 34.70
N TYR A 455 -18.55 6.52 34.90
CA TYR A 455 -19.58 6.46 33.87
C TYR A 455 -20.16 7.84 33.54
N LEU A 456 -20.36 8.12 32.26
CA LEU A 456 -20.93 9.37 31.75
C LEU A 456 -22.13 9.08 30.81
N PRO A 457 -23.30 9.71 31.01
CA PRO A 457 -24.41 9.68 30.05
C PRO A 457 -23.99 10.20 28.66
N LEU A 458 -24.59 9.67 27.59
CA LEU A 458 -24.24 10.08 26.21
C LEU A 458 -24.52 11.58 25.96
N GLU A 459 -25.58 12.13 26.54
CA GLU A 459 -26.01 13.51 26.28
C GLU A 459 -25.20 14.60 26.99
N VAL A 460 -24.31 14.24 27.93
CA VAL A 460 -23.42 15.19 28.61
C VAL A 460 -21.98 15.19 28.05
N CYS A 461 -21.80 14.61 26.85
CA CYS A 461 -20.53 14.33 26.21
C CYS A 461 -20.51 14.80 24.75
N ASN A 462 -19.46 15.54 24.37
CA ASN A 462 -19.15 15.85 22.96
C ASN A 462 -17.88 15.10 22.53
N ILE A 463 -17.80 14.72 21.25
CA ILE A 463 -16.56 14.23 20.61
C ILE A 463 -15.59 15.42 20.49
N VAL A 464 -14.36 15.26 20.99
CA VAL A 464 -13.33 16.33 20.90
C VAL A 464 -12.87 16.51 19.46
N ALA A 465 -12.72 17.77 19.02
CA ALA A 465 -12.19 18.13 17.71
C ALA A 465 -10.75 17.63 17.45
N GLY A 466 -10.32 17.63 16.18
CA GLY A 466 -8.94 17.29 15.80
C GLY A 466 -8.57 15.81 15.97
N GLN A 467 -9.57 14.92 16.10
CA GLN A 467 -9.34 13.49 16.23
C GLN A 467 -9.37 12.78 14.88
N ARG A 468 -8.17 12.45 14.36
CA ARG A 468 -8.04 11.67 13.12
C ARG A 468 -8.71 10.30 13.24
N CYS A 469 -9.48 9.91 12.22
CA CYS A 469 -9.98 8.56 12.07
C CYS A 469 -8.84 7.62 11.60
N ILE A 470 -8.42 6.72 12.50
CA ILE A 470 -7.39 5.70 12.24
C ILE A 470 -8.03 4.39 11.74
N LYS A 471 -9.31 4.16 12.09
CA LYS A 471 -10.08 2.97 11.69
C LYS A 471 -10.30 2.98 10.18
N LYS A 472 -10.33 1.80 9.56
CA LYS A 472 -10.54 1.68 8.11
C LYS A 472 -11.91 2.25 7.73
N LEU A 473 -11.95 3.11 6.71
CA LEU A 473 -13.19 3.63 6.13
C LEU A 473 -13.99 2.50 5.47
N THR A 474 -15.33 2.61 5.49
CA THR A 474 -16.20 1.73 4.72
C THR A 474 -16.00 1.94 3.22
N ASP A 475 -16.43 0.99 2.39
CA ASP A 475 -16.31 1.12 0.92
C ASP A 475 -17.07 2.37 0.40
N MET A 476 -18.18 2.74 1.06
CA MET A 476 -18.95 3.95 0.76
C MET A 476 -18.22 5.22 1.21
N GLN A 477 -17.73 5.28 2.45
CA GLN A 477 -16.92 6.40 2.95
C GLN A 477 -15.67 6.62 2.08
N THR A 478 -15.04 5.53 1.63
CA THR A 478 -13.89 5.58 0.71
C THR A 478 -14.27 6.16 -0.65
N SER A 479 -15.43 5.78 -1.19
CA SER A 479 -15.99 6.36 -2.43
C SER A 479 -16.25 7.86 -2.30
N THR A 480 -16.90 8.30 -1.21
CA THR A 480 -17.16 9.73 -0.93
C THR A 480 -15.85 10.51 -0.75
N MET A 481 -14.89 9.97 0.00
CA MET A 481 -13.58 10.59 0.19
C MET A 481 -12.83 10.74 -1.15
N ILE A 482 -12.83 9.71 -2.01
CA ILE A 482 -12.20 9.79 -3.33
C ILE A 482 -12.89 10.84 -4.21
N LYS A 483 -14.22 10.94 -4.18
CA LYS A 483 -14.96 11.98 -4.93
C LYS A 483 -14.61 13.40 -4.45
N ALA A 484 -14.57 13.63 -3.13
CA ALA A 484 -14.26 14.94 -2.55
C ALA A 484 -12.80 15.37 -2.80
N THR A 485 -11.86 14.42 -2.85
CA THR A 485 -10.40 14.69 -2.87
C THR A 485 -9.73 14.48 -4.22
N ALA A 486 -10.43 13.95 -5.23
CA ALA A 486 -9.92 13.88 -6.60
C ALA A 486 -9.81 15.29 -7.22
N ARG A 487 -8.67 15.56 -7.83
CA ARG A 487 -8.34 16.79 -8.56
C ARG A 487 -7.55 16.43 -9.82
N SER A 488 -7.69 17.19 -10.91
CA SER A 488 -6.82 16.99 -12.07
C SER A 488 -5.37 17.36 -11.71
N ALA A 489 -4.40 16.97 -12.54
CA ALA A 489 -3.02 17.41 -12.36
C ALA A 489 -2.89 18.95 -12.37
N PRO A 490 -3.46 19.69 -13.35
CA PRO A 490 -3.49 21.16 -13.32
C PRO A 490 -4.19 21.78 -12.10
N ASP A 491 -5.28 21.17 -11.61
CA ASP A 491 -5.98 21.69 -10.41
C ASP A 491 -5.13 21.50 -9.16
N ARG A 492 -4.54 20.32 -8.98
CA ARG A 492 -3.66 20.03 -7.84
C ARG A 492 -2.40 20.89 -7.85
N GLU A 493 -1.83 21.14 -9.02
CA GLU A 493 -0.74 22.10 -9.20
C GLU A 493 -1.14 23.50 -8.74
N ARG A 494 -2.32 23.98 -9.13
CA ARG A 494 -2.86 25.28 -8.71
C ARG A 494 -3.10 25.32 -7.20
N GLU A 495 -3.69 24.27 -6.62
CA GLU A 495 -3.90 24.15 -5.17
C GLU A 495 -2.58 24.21 -4.38
N ILE A 496 -1.54 23.48 -4.82
CA ILE A 496 -0.22 23.52 -4.17
C ILE A 496 0.44 24.90 -4.28
N ASN A 497 0.45 25.51 -5.47
CA ASN A 497 1.03 26.85 -5.66
C ASN A 497 0.27 27.93 -4.85
N ASN A 498 -1.06 27.83 -4.77
CA ASN A 498 -1.87 28.70 -3.91
C ASN A 498 -1.59 28.46 -2.43
N LEU A 499 -1.30 27.21 -2.01
CA LEU A 499 -0.97 26.90 -0.63
C LEU A 499 0.40 27.46 -0.23
N VAL A 500 1.44 27.32 -1.06
CA VAL A 500 2.76 27.91 -0.78
C VAL A 500 2.67 29.44 -0.66
N LYS A 501 1.94 30.09 -1.59
CA LYS A 501 1.68 31.54 -1.52
C LYS A 501 0.88 32.01 -0.30
N ARG A 502 0.10 31.13 0.35
CA ARG A 502 -0.66 31.42 1.57
C ARG A 502 0.08 31.05 2.86
N ALA A 503 0.98 30.06 2.78
CA ALA A 503 1.83 29.67 3.89
C ALA A 503 2.99 30.65 4.09
N ASP A 504 3.42 31.34 3.02
CA ASP A 504 4.37 32.45 3.01
C ASP A 504 5.60 32.21 3.91
N PHE A 505 6.27 31.08 3.68
CA PHE A 505 7.33 30.56 4.55
C PHE A 505 8.49 31.55 4.80
N ASN A 506 8.68 32.56 3.96
CA ASN A 506 9.70 33.59 4.12
C ASN A 506 9.31 34.65 5.18
N ASN A 507 8.05 34.70 5.60
CA ASN A 507 7.53 35.50 6.70
C ASN A 507 7.27 34.68 7.98
N ASP A 508 7.57 33.37 7.98
CA ASP A 508 7.66 32.59 9.23
C ASP A 508 8.88 33.06 10.02
N SER A 509 8.65 33.68 11.18
CA SER A 509 9.72 34.33 11.94
C SER A 509 10.73 33.35 12.57
N TYR A 510 10.43 32.04 12.59
CA TYR A 510 11.40 30.98 12.93
C TYR A 510 12.25 30.55 11.73
N VAL A 511 11.72 30.68 10.49
CA VAL A 511 12.48 30.41 9.26
C VAL A 511 13.47 31.55 9.00
N GLN A 512 13.05 32.80 9.27
CA GLN A 512 13.89 34.00 9.20
C GLN A 512 15.09 33.94 10.18
N GLU A 513 14.85 33.56 11.43
CA GLU A 513 15.88 33.35 12.48
C GLU A 513 17.03 32.45 11.98
N PHE A 514 16.67 31.33 11.37
CA PHE A 514 17.61 30.35 10.82
C PHE A 514 18.15 30.76 9.44
N GLY A 515 17.88 31.98 8.97
CA GLY A 515 18.38 32.54 7.70
C GLY A 515 18.00 31.73 6.45
N LEU A 516 16.91 30.97 6.52
CA LEU A 516 16.43 30.15 5.41
C LEU A 516 15.55 31.00 4.48
N THR A 517 15.65 30.75 3.17
CA THR A 517 14.69 31.31 2.19
C THR A 517 14.17 30.23 1.24
N ILE A 518 12.88 30.31 0.92
CA ILE A 518 12.14 29.30 0.16
C ILE A 518 11.64 29.93 -1.15
N SER A 519 11.89 29.25 -2.27
CA SER A 519 11.30 29.62 -3.57
C SER A 519 9.77 29.55 -3.53
N ASN A 520 9.09 30.59 -3.98
CA ASN A 520 7.64 30.59 -4.18
C ASN A 520 7.20 29.90 -5.49
N SER A 521 8.15 29.37 -6.27
CA SER A 521 7.92 28.66 -7.54
C SER A 521 8.37 27.20 -7.45
N MET A 522 7.57 26.30 -8.02
CA MET A 522 7.90 24.90 -8.24
C MET A 522 9.18 24.74 -9.06
N MET A 523 10.04 23.79 -8.65
CA MET A 523 11.27 23.44 -9.37
C MET A 523 10.93 22.92 -10.78
N GLU A 524 11.49 23.57 -11.80
CA GLU A 524 11.46 23.03 -13.16
C GLU A 524 12.50 21.90 -13.27
N VAL A 525 12.08 20.77 -13.85
CA VAL A 525 12.96 19.60 -14.07
C VAL A 525 12.80 19.11 -15.51
N ARG A 526 13.92 18.73 -16.11
CA ARG A 526 13.95 18.09 -17.44
C ARG A 526 13.74 16.60 -17.24
N GLY A 527 12.62 16.08 -17.74
CA GLY A 527 12.36 14.64 -17.83
C GLY A 527 12.58 14.11 -19.24
N ARG A 528 12.50 12.79 -19.38
CA ARG A 528 12.47 12.07 -20.66
C ARG A 528 11.24 11.18 -20.71
N VAL A 529 10.59 11.04 -21.87
CA VAL A 529 9.49 10.09 -22.08
C VAL A 529 10.04 8.88 -22.83
N LEU A 530 10.25 7.79 -22.09
CA LEU A 530 10.81 6.54 -22.61
C LEU A 530 9.87 5.92 -23.67
N PRO A 531 10.42 5.30 -24.73
CA PRO A 531 9.63 4.57 -25.70
C PRO A 531 8.99 3.33 -25.06
N PRO A 532 7.68 3.06 -25.25
CA PRO A 532 7.07 1.82 -24.75
C PRO A 532 7.53 0.61 -25.57
N PRO A 533 7.69 -0.57 -24.96
CA PRO A 533 8.02 -1.79 -25.70
C PRO A 533 6.88 -2.19 -26.63
N LYS A 534 7.25 -2.77 -27.79
CA LYS A 534 6.33 -3.57 -28.59
C LYS A 534 6.06 -4.90 -27.87
N LEU A 535 4.80 -5.29 -27.81
CA LEU A 535 4.34 -6.54 -27.21
C LEU A 535 3.96 -7.54 -28.30
N GLN A 536 4.39 -8.78 -28.13
CA GLN A 536 4.14 -9.88 -29.06
C GLN A 536 3.02 -10.78 -28.53
N TYR A 537 2.05 -11.01 -29.41
CA TYR A 537 0.89 -11.87 -29.25
C TYR A 537 0.98 -13.04 -30.25
N GLY A 538 0.12 -14.05 -30.09
CA GLY A 538 -0.02 -15.14 -31.04
C GLY A 538 -0.73 -14.70 -32.33
N GLY A 539 -1.19 -15.66 -33.12
CA GLY A 539 -1.96 -15.38 -34.34
C GLY A 539 -2.84 -16.56 -34.76
N ARG A 540 -3.73 -16.31 -35.72
CA ARG A 540 -4.79 -17.25 -36.12
C ARG A 540 -4.23 -18.54 -36.74
N VAL A 541 -4.18 -19.59 -35.92
CA VAL A 541 -4.04 -20.98 -36.38
C VAL A 541 -5.31 -21.33 -37.17
N SER A 542 -5.17 -21.34 -38.50
CA SER A 542 -6.25 -21.62 -39.44
C SER A 542 -6.17 -23.09 -39.85
N GLY A 543 -6.92 -23.96 -39.16
CA GLY A 543 -7.06 -25.37 -39.54
C GLY A 543 -6.06 -26.33 -38.90
N ILE A 544 -6.64 -27.35 -38.25
CA ILE A 544 -6.20 -28.75 -38.14
C ILE A 544 -4.76 -29.07 -38.60
N ALA A 545 -3.82 -29.17 -37.65
CA ALA A 545 -2.68 -30.10 -37.66
C ALA A 545 -2.08 -30.20 -36.24
N GLY A 546 -1.33 -31.28 -35.95
CA GLY A 546 -0.87 -31.59 -34.61
C GLY A 546 0.25 -30.70 -34.04
N GLN A 547 0.13 -30.40 -32.74
CA GLN A 547 1.23 -30.34 -31.76
C GLN A 547 2.55 -29.62 -32.18
N GLN A 548 2.47 -28.38 -32.68
CA GLN A 548 3.64 -27.49 -32.72
C GLN A 548 3.68 -26.57 -31.49
N LEU A 549 4.81 -26.55 -30.77
CA LEU A 549 4.99 -25.70 -29.58
C LEU A 549 5.22 -24.21 -29.90
N PHE A 550 5.44 -23.87 -31.18
CA PHE A 550 5.75 -22.52 -31.64
C PHE A 550 4.82 -22.14 -32.81
N PRO A 551 4.26 -20.92 -32.84
CA PRO A 551 3.58 -20.42 -34.03
C PRO A 551 4.57 -20.28 -35.20
N PRO A 552 4.23 -20.67 -36.44
CA PRO A 552 5.06 -20.37 -37.59
C PRO A 552 5.24 -18.85 -37.74
N GLN A 553 6.48 -18.43 -38.05
CA GLN A 553 6.91 -17.02 -37.97
C GLN A 553 6.01 -16.04 -38.74
N ASN A 554 5.39 -16.48 -39.83
CA ASN A 554 4.50 -15.68 -40.68
C ASN A 554 3.12 -15.35 -40.07
N LYS A 555 2.83 -15.71 -38.81
CA LYS A 555 1.56 -15.40 -38.11
C LYS A 555 1.75 -14.87 -36.68
N VAL A 556 2.66 -13.93 -36.49
CA VAL A 556 2.82 -13.19 -35.22
C VAL A 556 2.03 -11.88 -35.26
N SER A 557 1.27 -11.55 -34.20
CA SER A 557 0.63 -10.23 -34.07
C SER A 557 1.34 -9.35 -33.05
N LEU A 558 1.50 -8.07 -33.37
CA LEU A 558 2.17 -7.09 -32.50
C LEU A 558 1.18 -6.07 -31.95
N ALA A 559 1.43 -5.61 -30.72
CA ALA A 559 0.76 -4.47 -30.12
C ALA A 559 1.79 -3.39 -29.76
N SER A 560 1.57 -2.17 -30.24
CA SER A 560 2.33 -0.98 -29.84
C SER A 560 1.50 -0.20 -28.81
N PRO A 561 1.95 -0.07 -27.54
CA PRO A 561 1.24 0.74 -26.54
C PRO A 561 1.22 2.22 -26.93
N ASN A 562 0.04 2.83 -26.92
CA ASN A 562 -0.15 4.27 -27.10
C ASN A 562 -0.54 4.89 -25.76
N GLN A 563 0.21 5.89 -25.30
CA GLN A 563 0.08 6.51 -23.97
C GLN A 563 -0.08 5.49 -22.81
N GLY A 564 0.63 4.36 -22.89
CA GLY A 564 0.59 3.28 -21.88
C GLY A 564 -0.63 2.34 -21.98
N VAL A 565 -1.33 2.30 -23.12
CA VAL A 565 -2.55 1.50 -23.35
C VAL A 565 -2.47 0.77 -24.68
N TRP A 566 -2.95 -0.48 -24.73
CA TRP A 566 -3.22 -1.22 -25.96
C TRP A 566 -4.50 -2.06 -25.80
N ASP A 567 -4.84 -2.87 -26.81
CA ASP A 567 -5.96 -3.80 -26.75
C ASP A 567 -5.66 -5.13 -27.46
N MET A 568 -6.53 -6.12 -27.28
CA MET A 568 -6.49 -7.42 -27.96
C MET A 568 -7.36 -7.50 -29.23
N ARG A 569 -7.86 -6.38 -29.79
CA ARG A 569 -8.66 -6.44 -31.03
C ARG A 569 -7.77 -6.98 -32.15
N GLY A 570 -8.22 -8.07 -32.80
CA GLY A 570 -7.48 -8.79 -33.83
C GLY A 570 -6.28 -9.63 -33.34
N LYS A 571 -6.12 -9.85 -32.02
CA LYS A 571 -4.93 -10.50 -31.43
C LYS A 571 -5.34 -11.67 -30.54
N GLN A 572 -4.60 -12.77 -30.63
CA GLN A 572 -4.78 -13.96 -29.79
C GLN A 572 -3.62 -14.11 -28.81
N PHE A 573 -3.83 -14.80 -27.69
CA PHE A 573 -2.79 -15.03 -26.69
C PHE A 573 -1.54 -15.69 -27.29
N PHE A 574 -0.36 -15.33 -26.77
CA PHE A 574 0.91 -15.93 -27.19
C PHE A 574 0.95 -17.44 -26.92
N THR A 575 0.38 -17.88 -25.80
CA THR A 575 0.04 -19.27 -25.51
C THR A 575 -1.33 -19.29 -24.86
N GLY A 576 -2.36 -19.58 -25.66
CA GLY A 576 -3.74 -19.73 -25.19
C GLY A 576 -4.02 -21.17 -24.74
N VAL A 577 -4.69 -21.32 -23.60
CA VAL A 577 -5.12 -22.63 -23.09
C VAL A 577 -6.49 -23.00 -23.64
N GLU A 578 -6.62 -24.22 -24.17
CA GLU A 578 -7.92 -24.81 -24.50
C GLU A 578 -8.60 -25.33 -23.23
N ILE A 579 -9.87 -24.99 -23.05
CA ILE A 579 -10.69 -25.33 -21.88
C ILE A 579 -11.79 -26.28 -22.33
N ARG A 580 -11.66 -27.56 -21.96
CA ARG A 580 -12.56 -28.66 -22.33
C ARG A 580 -13.47 -29.08 -21.17
N ILE A 581 -12.95 -29.12 -19.95
CA ILE A 581 -13.71 -29.53 -18.75
C ILE A 581 -13.73 -28.38 -17.75
N TRP A 582 -14.90 -27.79 -17.53
CA TRP A 582 -15.09 -26.61 -16.69
C TRP A 582 -16.50 -26.57 -16.08
N ALA A 583 -16.65 -25.89 -14.94
CA ALA A 583 -17.88 -25.85 -14.15
C ALA A 583 -18.29 -24.43 -13.74
N ILE A 584 -19.58 -24.24 -13.46
CA ILE A 584 -20.16 -23.01 -12.89
C ILE A 584 -20.79 -23.30 -11.52
N ALA A 585 -20.39 -22.53 -10.51
CA ALA A 585 -21.01 -22.53 -9.18
C ALA A 585 -21.62 -21.14 -8.89
N CYS A 586 -22.94 -21.05 -8.79
CA CYS A 586 -23.64 -19.78 -8.60
C CYS A 586 -24.07 -19.57 -7.13
N PHE A 587 -23.34 -18.75 -6.39
CA PHE A 587 -23.67 -18.34 -5.02
C PHE A 587 -24.52 -17.07 -4.96
N ALA A 588 -24.98 -16.57 -6.11
CA ALA A 588 -26.00 -15.53 -6.19
C ALA A 588 -27.39 -16.19 -6.27
N PRO A 589 -28.42 -15.71 -5.55
CA PRO A 589 -29.76 -16.29 -5.62
C PRO A 589 -30.31 -16.34 -7.06
N GLN A 590 -31.03 -17.40 -7.41
CA GLN A 590 -31.63 -17.60 -8.75
C GLN A 590 -32.56 -16.44 -9.18
N ARG A 591 -33.24 -15.80 -8.21
CA ARG A 591 -34.02 -14.56 -8.45
C ARG A 591 -33.19 -13.35 -8.88
N THR A 592 -31.90 -13.34 -8.54
CA THR A 592 -30.94 -12.26 -8.82
C THR A 592 -30.07 -12.57 -10.04
N VAL A 593 -29.74 -13.84 -10.29
CA VAL A 593 -29.06 -14.32 -11.50
C VAL A 593 -29.86 -15.50 -12.01
N ARG A 594 -30.67 -15.30 -13.07
CA ARG A 594 -31.48 -16.35 -13.70
C ARG A 594 -30.62 -17.25 -14.58
N GLU A 595 -31.14 -18.42 -14.94
CA GLU A 595 -30.41 -19.37 -15.79
C GLU A 595 -30.14 -18.82 -17.19
N ASP A 596 -31.04 -18.02 -17.76
CA ASP A 596 -30.82 -17.37 -19.05
C ASP A 596 -29.65 -16.37 -19.00
N ALA A 597 -29.43 -15.73 -17.85
CA ALA A 597 -28.27 -14.86 -17.64
C ALA A 597 -26.97 -15.66 -17.56
N LEU A 598 -27.00 -16.87 -16.97
CA LEU A 598 -25.86 -17.80 -16.98
C LEU A 598 -25.58 -18.37 -18.39
N ARG A 599 -26.63 -18.69 -19.16
CA ARG A 599 -26.52 -19.16 -20.56
C ARG A 599 -25.95 -18.08 -21.47
N ASN A 600 -26.49 -16.86 -21.43
CA ASN A 600 -25.98 -15.71 -22.19
C ASN A 600 -24.54 -15.38 -21.78
N PHE A 601 -24.24 -15.28 -20.47
CA PHE A 601 -22.88 -15.08 -19.98
C PHE A 601 -21.90 -16.13 -20.52
N THR A 602 -22.30 -17.41 -20.54
CA THR A 602 -21.51 -18.52 -21.08
C THR A 602 -21.23 -18.34 -22.58
N GLN A 603 -22.26 -18.08 -23.38
CA GLN A 603 -22.14 -17.86 -24.82
C GLN A 603 -21.22 -16.66 -25.16
N GLN A 604 -21.40 -15.53 -24.47
CA GLN A 604 -20.55 -14.35 -24.67
C GLN A 604 -19.11 -14.60 -24.20
N LEU A 605 -18.91 -15.35 -23.11
CA LEU A 605 -17.57 -15.71 -22.63
C LEU A 605 -16.86 -16.65 -23.62
N GLN A 606 -17.53 -17.70 -24.10
CA GLN A 606 -17.03 -18.61 -25.13
C GLN A 606 -16.63 -17.86 -26.41
N LYS A 607 -17.48 -16.95 -26.89
CA LYS A 607 -17.16 -16.11 -28.06
C LYS A 607 -15.88 -15.29 -27.85
N ILE A 608 -15.81 -14.53 -26.75
CA ILE A 608 -14.68 -13.65 -26.45
C ILE A 608 -13.40 -14.45 -26.12
N SER A 609 -13.52 -15.68 -25.61
CA SER A 609 -12.37 -16.54 -25.35
C SER A 609 -11.83 -17.17 -26.64
N ASN A 610 -12.70 -17.62 -27.55
CA ASN A 610 -12.34 -18.07 -28.90
C ASN A 610 -11.65 -16.93 -29.69
N ASP A 611 -12.23 -15.72 -29.68
CA ASP A 611 -11.64 -14.53 -30.32
C ASP A 611 -10.24 -14.22 -29.76
N ALA A 612 -10.01 -14.43 -28.47
CA ALA A 612 -8.72 -14.26 -27.79
C ALA A 612 -7.76 -15.47 -27.92
N GLY A 613 -8.17 -16.58 -28.53
CA GLY A 613 -7.35 -17.79 -28.69
C GLY A 613 -7.24 -18.66 -27.44
N MET A 614 -8.13 -18.50 -26.45
CA MET A 614 -8.30 -19.40 -25.30
C MET A 614 -9.67 -20.12 -25.45
N PRO A 615 -9.79 -21.11 -26.35
CA PRO A 615 -11.09 -21.64 -26.71
C PRO A 615 -11.74 -22.38 -25.54
N ILE A 616 -13.02 -22.08 -25.27
CA ILE A 616 -13.85 -22.79 -24.30
C ILE A 616 -14.79 -23.71 -25.08
N ILE A 617 -14.48 -25.00 -25.04
CA ILE A 617 -15.19 -26.05 -25.78
C ILE A 617 -16.34 -26.58 -24.92
N GLY A 618 -17.51 -26.72 -25.54
CA GLY A 618 -18.69 -27.31 -24.89
C GLY A 618 -19.33 -26.46 -23.80
N GLN A 619 -20.50 -26.91 -23.34
CA GLN A 619 -21.17 -26.37 -22.15
C GLN A 619 -20.45 -26.83 -20.88
N PRO A 620 -20.59 -26.11 -19.74
CA PRO A 620 -19.94 -26.51 -18.50
C PRO A 620 -20.47 -27.88 -18.03
N CYS A 621 -19.59 -28.76 -17.58
CA CYS A 621 -19.93 -30.12 -17.14
C CYS A 621 -20.80 -30.14 -15.87
N PHE A 622 -20.85 -29.02 -15.14
CA PHE A 622 -21.69 -28.79 -13.98
C PHE A 622 -22.10 -27.31 -13.92
N CYS A 623 -23.39 -27.05 -13.68
CA CYS A 623 -23.91 -25.71 -13.40
C CYS A 623 -25.02 -25.81 -12.34
N LYS A 624 -24.77 -25.30 -11.12
CA LYS A 624 -25.75 -25.31 -10.02
C LYS A 624 -25.67 -24.05 -9.16
N TYR A 625 -26.76 -23.77 -8.45
CA TYR A 625 -26.85 -22.74 -7.41
C TYR A 625 -26.45 -23.31 -6.04
N ALA A 626 -25.94 -22.44 -5.16
CA ALA A 626 -25.66 -22.73 -3.75
C ALA A 626 -25.82 -21.46 -2.89
N THR A 627 -25.87 -21.62 -1.57
CA THR A 627 -26.01 -20.51 -0.61
C THR A 627 -25.07 -20.72 0.58
N GLY A 628 -24.45 -19.64 1.06
CA GLY A 628 -23.53 -19.67 2.21
C GLY A 628 -22.10 -20.15 1.86
N PRO A 629 -21.11 -19.93 2.74
CA PRO A 629 -19.74 -20.38 2.53
C PRO A 629 -19.59 -21.90 2.70
N ASP A 630 -20.35 -22.51 3.58
CA ASP A 630 -20.17 -23.92 3.98
C ASP A 630 -20.51 -24.92 2.86
N GLN A 631 -21.23 -24.48 1.82
CA GLN A 631 -21.49 -25.26 0.60
C GLN A 631 -20.32 -25.27 -0.39
N VAL A 632 -19.29 -24.44 -0.20
CA VAL A 632 -18.12 -24.35 -1.11
C VAL A 632 -17.28 -25.63 -1.05
N GLU A 633 -16.89 -26.09 0.14
CA GLU A 633 -15.99 -27.24 0.25
C GLU A 633 -16.63 -28.57 -0.20
N PRO A 634 -17.87 -28.92 0.20
CA PRO A 634 -18.56 -30.11 -0.30
C PRO A 634 -18.72 -30.10 -1.82
N MET A 635 -19.13 -28.95 -2.40
CA MET A 635 -19.28 -28.82 -3.85
C MET A 635 -17.95 -28.96 -4.59
N PHE A 636 -16.85 -28.38 -4.10
CA PHE A 636 -15.57 -28.47 -4.79
C PHE A 636 -14.92 -29.86 -4.62
N ARG A 637 -15.11 -30.53 -3.48
CA ARG A 637 -14.73 -31.94 -3.29
C ARG A 637 -15.47 -32.84 -4.29
N TYR A 638 -16.79 -32.69 -4.39
CA TYR A 638 -17.61 -33.39 -5.41
C TYR A 638 -17.10 -33.11 -6.83
N LEU A 639 -16.91 -31.84 -7.19
CA LEU A 639 -16.41 -31.45 -8.52
C LEU A 639 -15.05 -32.08 -8.87
N LYS A 640 -14.10 -32.13 -7.92
CA LYS A 640 -12.76 -32.73 -8.14
C LYS A 640 -12.81 -34.25 -8.33
N ILE A 641 -13.77 -34.93 -7.69
CA ILE A 641 -13.93 -36.39 -7.76
C ILE A 641 -14.74 -36.81 -9.00
N THR A 642 -15.87 -36.14 -9.25
CA THR A 642 -16.82 -36.51 -10.32
C THR A 642 -16.35 -36.12 -11.73
N PHE A 643 -15.48 -35.11 -11.86
CA PHE A 643 -14.99 -34.64 -13.16
C PHE A 643 -13.45 -34.71 -13.26
N PRO A 644 -12.89 -35.91 -13.54
CA PRO A 644 -11.46 -36.05 -13.84
C PRO A 644 -11.02 -35.07 -14.93
N GLY A 645 -9.89 -34.38 -14.71
CA GLY A 645 -9.38 -33.38 -15.63
C GLY A 645 -10.09 -32.01 -15.61
N LEU A 646 -10.98 -31.75 -14.64
CA LEU A 646 -11.62 -30.43 -14.45
C LEU A 646 -10.59 -29.29 -14.33
N GLN A 647 -10.56 -28.40 -15.32
CA GLN A 647 -9.58 -27.33 -15.45
C GLN A 647 -9.96 -26.07 -14.67
N LEU A 648 -11.25 -25.70 -14.64
CA LEU A 648 -11.70 -24.40 -14.12
C LEU A 648 -13.07 -24.47 -13.44
N VAL A 649 -13.19 -23.82 -12.29
CA VAL A 649 -14.50 -23.47 -11.70
C VAL A 649 -14.73 -21.95 -11.76
N VAL A 650 -15.76 -21.54 -12.50
CA VAL A 650 -16.27 -20.16 -12.55
C VAL A 650 -17.28 -19.97 -11.43
N VAL A 651 -17.08 -18.97 -10.58
CA VAL A 651 -17.89 -18.78 -9.36
C VAL A 651 -18.64 -17.45 -9.39
N VAL A 652 -19.96 -17.49 -9.48
CA VAL A 652 -20.78 -16.27 -9.50
C VAL A 652 -21.14 -15.85 -8.07
N LEU A 653 -20.82 -14.62 -7.70
CA LEU A 653 -21.01 -14.07 -6.36
C LEU A 653 -21.99 -12.88 -6.36
N PRO A 654 -22.89 -12.75 -5.36
CA PRO A 654 -23.89 -11.69 -5.33
C PRO A 654 -23.32 -10.28 -5.08
N GLY A 655 -22.07 -10.19 -4.57
CA GLY A 655 -21.43 -8.93 -4.24
C GLY A 655 -20.19 -9.14 -3.37
N LYS A 656 -20.10 -8.38 -2.26
CA LYS A 656 -19.14 -8.59 -1.19
C LYS A 656 -19.71 -9.66 -0.24
N THR A 657 -19.02 -10.78 -0.07
CA THR A 657 -19.52 -11.96 0.68
C THR A 657 -18.35 -12.77 1.25
N PRO A 658 -18.48 -13.40 2.44
CA PRO A 658 -17.46 -14.30 2.99
C PRO A 658 -17.16 -15.49 2.07
N VAL A 659 -18.11 -15.90 1.21
CA VAL A 659 -17.95 -16.95 0.20
C VAL A 659 -16.70 -16.73 -0.68
N TYR A 660 -16.30 -15.47 -0.94
CA TYR A 660 -15.07 -15.20 -1.70
C TYR A 660 -13.80 -15.72 -1.00
N ALA A 661 -13.70 -15.54 0.33
CA ALA A 661 -12.56 -16.02 1.10
C ALA A 661 -12.52 -17.55 1.11
N GLU A 662 -13.68 -18.18 1.34
CA GLU A 662 -13.80 -19.63 1.40
C GLU A 662 -13.49 -20.31 0.05
N VAL A 663 -14.00 -19.76 -1.06
CA VAL A 663 -13.64 -20.19 -2.43
C VAL A 663 -12.13 -20.11 -2.69
N LYS A 664 -11.42 -19.21 -2.01
CA LYS A 664 -9.96 -19.08 -2.11
C LYS A 664 -9.17 -19.93 -1.14
N ARG A 665 -9.70 -20.23 0.06
CA ARG A 665 -9.16 -21.28 0.94
C ARG A 665 -9.29 -22.64 0.25
N VAL A 666 -10.52 -23.07 -0.03
CA VAL A 666 -10.82 -24.37 -0.63
C VAL A 666 -10.12 -24.55 -1.99
N GLY A 667 -10.20 -23.55 -2.86
CA GLY A 667 -9.56 -23.60 -4.18
C GLY A 667 -8.04 -23.58 -4.14
N ASP A 668 -7.43 -22.57 -3.50
CA ASP A 668 -5.98 -22.37 -3.61
C ASP A 668 -5.17 -23.23 -2.61
N THR A 669 -5.69 -23.52 -1.39
CA THR A 669 -4.94 -24.23 -0.34
C THR A 669 -5.39 -25.67 -0.09
N VAL A 670 -6.71 -25.95 -0.08
CA VAL A 670 -7.21 -27.30 0.28
C VAL A 670 -7.17 -28.27 -0.90
N LEU A 671 -7.70 -27.89 -2.07
CA LEU A 671 -7.96 -28.82 -3.18
C LEU A 671 -7.12 -28.57 -4.43
N GLY A 672 -6.42 -27.45 -4.55
CA GLY A 672 -5.57 -27.13 -5.70
C GLY A 672 -6.34 -26.90 -7.00
N MET A 673 -7.51 -26.24 -6.93
CA MET A 673 -8.41 -26.05 -8.07
C MET A 673 -8.40 -24.61 -8.58
N ALA A 674 -8.20 -24.43 -9.88
CA ALA A 674 -8.22 -23.09 -10.49
C ALA A 674 -9.64 -22.49 -10.45
N THR A 675 -9.77 -21.35 -9.78
CA THR A 675 -11.06 -20.70 -9.50
C THR A 675 -11.10 -19.24 -9.96
N GLN A 676 -12.15 -18.89 -10.71
CA GLN A 676 -12.37 -17.54 -11.23
C GLN A 676 -13.74 -16.98 -10.81
N CYS A 677 -13.74 -16.10 -9.82
CA CYS A 677 -14.96 -15.48 -9.30
C CYS A 677 -15.42 -14.30 -10.19
N VAL A 678 -16.74 -14.13 -10.35
CA VAL A 678 -17.38 -13.06 -11.12
C VAL A 678 -18.54 -12.48 -10.28
N GLN A 679 -18.74 -11.15 -10.30
CA GLN A 679 -19.89 -10.55 -9.62
C GLN A 679 -21.17 -10.70 -10.47
N ALA A 680 -22.30 -11.01 -9.83
CA ALA A 680 -23.62 -11.19 -10.45
C ALA A 680 -23.98 -10.06 -11.45
N LYS A 681 -23.68 -8.80 -11.12
CA LYS A 681 -23.93 -7.65 -12.00
C LYS A 681 -23.19 -7.75 -13.36
N ASN A 682 -22.02 -8.38 -13.39
CA ASN A 682 -21.20 -8.57 -14.60
C ASN A 682 -21.63 -9.82 -15.41
N VAL A 683 -22.42 -10.71 -14.79
CA VAL A 683 -23.08 -11.86 -15.45
C VAL A 683 -24.38 -11.37 -16.09
N ASN A 684 -25.22 -10.68 -15.32
CA ASN A 684 -26.49 -10.11 -15.78
C ASN A 684 -26.30 -9.03 -16.86
N LYS A 685 -25.20 -8.27 -16.82
CA LYS A 685 -24.84 -7.29 -17.85
C LYS A 685 -23.37 -7.44 -18.25
N THR A 686 -23.13 -8.36 -19.17
CA THR A 686 -21.82 -8.58 -19.79
C THR A 686 -21.35 -7.36 -20.60
N SER A 687 -20.03 -7.18 -20.74
CA SER A 687 -19.45 -6.36 -21.80
C SER A 687 -18.20 -7.01 -22.37
N PRO A 688 -17.89 -6.85 -23.68
CA PRO A 688 -16.71 -7.47 -24.29
C PRO A 688 -15.40 -7.15 -23.58
N GLN A 689 -15.23 -5.90 -23.12
CA GLN A 689 -14.05 -5.48 -22.36
C GLN A 689 -13.95 -6.18 -20.99
N THR A 690 -15.08 -6.44 -20.33
CA THR A 690 -15.11 -7.17 -19.04
C THR A 690 -14.79 -8.64 -19.23
N LEU A 691 -15.33 -9.26 -20.29
CA LEU A 691 -15.08 -10.66 -20.62
C LEU A 691 -13.65 -10.88 -21.13
N SER A 692 -13.11 -9.98 -21.96
CA SER A 692 -11.71 -10.02 -22.38
C SER A 692 -10.77 -9.94 -21.17
N ASN A 693 -11.00 -8.98 -20.26
CA ASN A 693 -10.26 -8.88 -19.00
C ASN A 693 -10.47 -10.08 -18.04
N LEU A 694 -11.52 -10.88 -18.24
CA LEU A 694 -11.74 -12.14 -17.53
C LEU A 694 -10.90 -13.26 -18.16
N CYS A 695 -10.90 -13.39 -19.49
CA CYS A 695 -10.04 -14.31 -20.24
C CYS A 695 -8.55 -14.10 -19.93
N LEU A 696 -8.09 -12.85 -19.83
CA LEU A 696 -6.72 -12.51 -19.39
C LEU A 696 -6.31 -13.24 -18.09
N LYS A 697 -7.25 -13.35 -17.15
CA LYS A 697 -7.03 -13.95 -15.82
C LYS A 697 -7.23 -15.46 -15.81
N ILE A 698 -8.07 -15.99 -16.71
CA ILE A 698 -8.31 -17.43 -16.83
C ILE A 698 -7.10 -18.09 -17.48
N ASN A 699 -6.64 -17.59 -18.64
CA ASN A 699 -5.53 -18.17 -19.40
C ASN A 699 -4.29 -18.42 -18.53
N VAL A 700 -3.88 -17.38 -17.80
CA VAL A 700 -2.72 -17.39 -16.89
C VAL A 700 -2.89 -18.31 -15.68
N LYS A 701 -4.11 -18.49 -15.16
CA LYS A 701 -4.38 -19.46 -14.07
C LYS A 701 -4.26 -20.91 -14.52
N LEU A 702 -4.47 -21.16 -15.82
CA LEU A 702 -4.31 -22.47 -16.43
C LEU A 702 -2.91 -22.66 -17.05
N GLY A 703 -1.98 -21.72 -16.79
CA GLY A 703 -0.57 -21.81 -17.20
C GLY A 703 -0.22 -21.16 -18.55
N GLY A 704 -1.20 -20.57 -19.24
CA GLY A 704 -1.01 -19.86 -20.51
C GLY A 704 -0.27 -18.53 -20.39
N ILE A 705 0.22 -18.03 -21.53
CA ILE A 705 0.99 -16.79 -21.66
C ILE A 705 0.17 -15.81 -22.49
N ASN A 706 -0.17 -14.65 -21.92
CA ASN A 706 -1.04 -13.70 -22.62
C ASN A 706 -0.31 -12.99 -23.77
N SER A 707 0.88 -12.46 -23.48
CA SER A 707 1.75 -11.75 -24.43
C SER A 707 3.16 -11.67 -23.83
N ILE A 708 4.17 -11.51 -24.69
CA ILE A 708 5.57 -11.34 -24.28
C ILE A 708 6.11 -9.98 -24.73
N LEU A 709 7.23 -9.54 -24.15
CA LEU A 709 8.04 -8.45 -24.75
C LEU A 709 8.66 -8.97 -26.06
N VAL A 710 8.66 -8.16 -27.12
CA VAL A 710 9.31 -8.52 -28.40
C VAL A 710 10.81 -8.84 -28.12
N PRO A 711 11.31 -10.05 -28.43
CA PRO A 711 12.60 -10.51 -27.91
C PRO A 711 13.82 -9.64 -28.28
N SER A 712 13.79 -8.99 -29.45
CA SER A 712 14.88 -8.20 -30.04
C SER A 712 15.00 -6.76 -29.54
N ILE A 713 14.06 -6.29 -28.71
CA ILE A 713 14.11 -4.94 -28.08
C ILE A 713 14.33 -5.01 -26.57
N ARG A 714 14.77 -6.17 -26.07
CA ARG A 714 15.03 -6.40 -24.65
C ARG A 714 16.44 -5.91 -24.27
N PRO A 715 16.61 -5.34 -23.05
CA PRO A 715 17.91 -5.05 -22.44
C PRO A 715 18.93 -6.21 -22.48
N LYS A 716 20.23 -5.90 -22.41
CA LYS A 716 21.34 -6.87 -22.49
C LYS A 716 21.30 -7.90 -21.36
N VAL A 717 20.73 -7.53 -20.20
CA VAL A 717 20.46 -8.45 -19.07
C VAL A 717 19.81 -9.78 -19.49
N PHE A 718 19.04 -9.80 -20.60
CA PHE A 718 18.32 -10.96 -21.13
C PHE A 718 19.16 -11.90 -22.02
N ASN A 719 20.44 -11.59 -22.26
CA ASN A 719 21.34 -12.44 -23.04
C ASN A 719 21.81 -13.68 -22.27
N GLU A 720 21.71 -13.65 -20.93
CA GLU A 720 22.02 -14.75 -20.02
C GLU A 720 20.80 -15.06 -19.14
N PRO A 721 20.73 -16.22 -18.47
CA PRO A 721 19.63 -16.54 -17.58
C PRO A 721 19.50 -15.51 -16.43
N VAL A 722 18.34 -14.88 -16.31
CA VAL A 722 18.03 -13.87 -15.28
C VAL A 722 16.70 -14.16 -14.62
N ILE A 723 16.64 -14.02 -13.29
CA ILE A 723 15.39 -14.11 -12.52
C ILE A 723 14.97 -12.74 -12.00
N PHE A 724 13.72 -12.37 -12.27
CA PHE A 724 13.08 -11.16 -11.77
C PHE A 724 12.26 -11.49 -10.53
N LEU A 725 12.71 -10.98 -9.39
CA LEU A 725 12.04 -11.12 -8.11
C LEU A 725 11.18 -9.89 -7.80
N GLY A 726 10.06 -10.11 -7.12
CA GLY A 726 9.21 -9.05 -6.58
C GLY A 726 8.86 -9.35 -5.13
N ALA A 727 8.94 -8.35 -4.25
CA ALA A 727 8.72 -8.52 -2.82
C ALA A 727 7.84 -7.41 -2.22
N ASP A 728 6.89 -7.79 -1.35
CA ASP A 728 5.97 -6.89 -0.60
C ASP A 728 5.77 -7.40 0.83
N VAL A 729 5.52 -6.47 1.77
CA VAL A 729 5.11 -6.78 3.14
C VAL A 729 3.81 -6.06 3.50
N THR A 730 2.70 -6.79 3.43
CA THR A 730 1.37 -6.26 3.75
C THR A 730 1.09 -6.36 5.27
N HIS A 731 1.35 -5.26 5.97
CA HIS A 731 0.95 -5.04 7.37
C HIS A 731 -0.58 -5.15 7.61
N PRO A 732 -1.03 -5.44 8.84
CA PRO A 732 -2.45 -5.36 9.21
C PRO A 732 -2.95 -3.89 9.33
N PRO A 733 -4.28 -3.66 9.30
CA PRO A 733 -4.89 -2.32 9.42
C PRO A 733 -4.39 -1.53 10.62
N ALA A 734 -4.39 -0.20 10.54
CA ALA A 734 -3.97 0.65 11.65
C ALA A 734 -4.91 0.49 12.87
N GLY A 735 -4.34 0.34 14.06
CA GLY A 735 -5.07 0.03 15.30
C GLY A 735 -5.34 -1.46 15.55
N ASP A 736 -5.04 -2.35 14.60
CA ASP A 736 -4.88 -3.78 14.88
C ASP A 736 -3.53 -4.00 15.58
N ASN A 737 -3.49 -4.78 16.65
CA ASN A 737 -2.29 -5.11 17.43
C ASN A 737 -2.05 -6.64 17.52
N LYS A 738 -2.81 -7.46 16.78
CA LYS A 738 -2.81 -8.93 16.91
C LYS A 738 -2.49 -9.66 15.61
N LYS A 739 -2.97 -9.18 14.46
CA LYS A 739 -2.80 -9.90 13.18
C LYS A 739 -1.34 -9.78 12.68
N PRO A 740 -0.74 -10.82 12.08
CA PRO A 740 0.65 -10.80 11.64
C PRO A 740 0.86 -9.89 10.43
N SER A 741 2.12 -9.48 10.18
CA SER A 741 2.53 -9.03 8.84
C SER A 741 2.55 -10.24 7.90
N ILE A 742 2.32 -10.01 6.60
CA ILE A 742 2.47 -11.05 5.57
C ILE A 742 3.56 -10.58 4.61
N ALA A 743 4.62 -11.36 4.47
CA ALA A 743 5.64 -11.17 3.45
C ALA A 743 5.36 -12.09 2.26
N ALA A 744 5.47 -11.56 1.04
CA ALA A 744 5.30 -12.32 -0.18
C ALA A 744 6.46 -12.03 -1.14
N VAL A 745 6.99 -13.08 -1.77
CA VAL A 745 8.04 -12.97 -2.79
C VAL A 745 7.65 -13.82 -4.00
N VAL A 746 7.70 -13.21 -5.18
CA VAL A 746 7.47 -13.87 -6.47
C VAL A 746 8.77 -13.92 -7.26
N GLY A 747 8.88 -14.87 -8.20
CA GLY A 747 9.98 -14.97 -9.14
C GLY A 747 9.49 -15.35 -10.54
N SER A 748 10.06 -14.75 -11.59
CA SER A 748 9.80 -15.10 -12.98
C SER A 748 10.24 -16.54 -13.27
N MET A 749 9.45 -17.30 -14.04
CA MET A 749 9.67 -18.73 -14.30
C MET A 749 9.98 -19.06 -15.77
N ASP A 750 10.15 -18.02 -16.60
CA ASP A 750 10.50 -18.10 -18.01
C ASP A 750 11.38 -16.90 -18.41
N ALA A 751 11.99 -16.97 -19.61
CA ALA A 751 12.83 -15.89 -20.16
C ALA A 751 12.03 -14.74 -20.82
N HIS A 752 10.69 -14.81 -20.83
CA HIS A 752 9.81 -13.78 -21.36
C HIS A 752 9.36 -12.74 -20.30
N PRO A 753 10.02 -12.74 -19.13
CA PRO A 753 9.44 -13.02 -17.81
C PRO A 753 7.94 -12.73 -17.72
N SER A 754 7.13 -13.70 -18.19
CA SER A 754 5.66 -13.60 -18.21
C SER A 754 4.99 -14.42 -17.11
N ARG A 755 5.43 -15.66 -16.86
CA ARG A 755 4.94 -16.52 -15.77
C ARG A 755 5.73 -16.26 -14.49
N TYR A 756 5.06 -16.29 -13.35
CA TYR A 756 5.67 -16.12 -12.03
C TYR A 756 5.20 -17.20 -11.06
N ALA A 757 6.12 -17.77 -10.28
CA ALA A 757 5.78 -18.54 -9.08
C ALA A 757 5.75 -17.62 -7.85
N ALA A 758 5.16 -18.10 -6.76
CA ALA A 758 4.98 -17.31 -5.55
C ALA A 758 5.34 -18.10 -4.28
N THR A 759 5.94 -17.39 -3.33
CA THR A 759 6.18 -17.83 -1.95
C THR A 759 5.59 -16.79 -1.00
N VAL A 760 5.13 -17.23 0.17
CA VAL A 760 4.47 -16.35 1.14
C VAL A 760 4.72 -16.87 2.57
N ARG A 761 4.84 -15.95 3.53
CA ARG A 761 5.07 -16.23 4.95
C ARG A 761 4.29 -15.25 5.84
N VAL A 762 3.93 -15.71 7.03
CA VAL A 762 3.50 -14.83 8.14
C VAL A 762 4.71 -14.45 8.97
N GLN A 763 4.80 -13.19 9.39
CA GLN A 763 5.90 -12.70 10.23
C GLN A 763 5.39 -11.73 11.31
N GLN A 764 6.30 -11.26 12.17
CA GLN A 764 5.97 -10.50 13.37
C GLN A 764 5.14 -9.24 13.03
N HIS A 765 4.25 -8.86 13.95
CA HIS A 765 3.34 -7.74 13.79
C HIS A 765 4.07 -6.43 13.43
N ARG A 766 3.83 -5.89 12.23
CA ARG A 766 4.46 -4.66 11.70
C ARG A 766 5.99 -4.72 11.53
N GLN A 767 6.57 -5.92 11.52
CA GLN A 767 7.92 -6.11 11.00
C GLN A 767 7.89 -5.89 9.48
N GLU A 768 8.82 -5.06 8.98
CA GLU A 768 8.98 -4.73 7.56
C GLU A 768 10.05 -5.58 6.87
N ILE A 769 11.14 -5.93 7.55
CA ILE A 769 12.19 -6.83 7.02
C ILE A 769 11.58 -8.21 6.75
N ILE A 770 11.84 -8.83 5.59
CA ILE A 770 11.36 -10.17 5.27
C ILE A 770 12.23 -11.21 6.00
N GLN A 771 11.69 -11.74 7.10
CA GLN A 771 12.44 -12.60 8.03
C GLN A 771 12.94 -13.91 7.39
N GLU A 772 12.15 -14.48 6.48
CA GLU A 772 12.39 -15.78 5.84
C GLU A 772 12.91 -15.69 4.39
N LEU A 773 13.42 -14.52 3.96
CA LEU A 773 13.73 -14.28 2.55
C LEU A 773 14.66 -15.34 1.94
N SER A 774 15.60 -15.89 2.71
CA SER A 774 16.50 -16.95 2.27
C SER A 774 15.76 -18.23 1.87
N SER A 775 14.78 -18.68 2.66
CA SER A 775 13.98 -19.89 2.34
C SER A 775 13.09 -19.64 1.10
N MET A 776 12.51 -18.44 1.01
CA MET A 776 11.63 -17.99 -0.07
C MET A 776 12.37 -17.88 -1.41
N VAL A 777 13.56 -17.28 -1.42
CA VAL A 777 14.40 -17.16 -2.62
C VAL A 777 14.93 -18.54 -3.04
N ARG A 778 15.34 -19.40 -2.09
CA ARG A 778 15.75 -20.78 -2.38
C ARG A 778 14.64 -21.59 -3.05
N GLU A 779 13.39 -21.50 -2.55
CA GLU A 779 12.22 -22.11 -3.20
C GLU A 779 12.05 -21.62 -4.65
N LEU A 780 12.17 -20.32 -4.91
CA LEU A 780 12.01 -19.71 -6.23
C LEU A 780 13.13 -20.08 -7.21
N LEU A 781 14.40 -20.14 -6.76
CA LEU A 781 15.54 -20.55 -7.58
C LEU A 781 15.42 -22.01 -8.02
N ILE A 782 15.00 -22.90 -7.11
CA ILE A 782 14.72 -24.32 -7.44
C ILE A 782 13.57 -24.43 -8.46
N MET A 783 12.53 -23.60 -8.34
CA MET A 783 11.43 -23.57 -9.30
C MET A 783 11.87 -23.02 -10.67
N PHE A 784 12.69 -21.96 -10.72
CA PHE A 784 13.26 -21.43 -11.97
C PHE A 784 14.07 -22.49 -12.71
N TYR A 785 15.00 -23.17 -12.02
CA TYR A 785 15.84 -24.22 -12.60
C TYR A 785 14.99 -25.33 -13.24
N LYS A 786 13.93 -25.76 -12.54
CA LYS A 786 12.98 -26.79 -13.02
C LYS A 786 12.09 -26.31 -14.16
N SER A 787 11.66 -25.04 -14.16
CA SER A 787 10.77 -24.48 -15.20
C SER A 787 11.50 -24.06 -16.48
N THR A 788 12.81 -23.77 -16.40
CA THR A 788 13.62 -23.37 -17.56
C THR A 788 14.36 -24.53 -18.24
N GLY A 789 14.32 -25.74 -17.67
CA GLY A 789 15.01 -26.92 -18.21
C GLY A 789 16.48 -27.05 -17.79
N GLY A 790 16.86 -26.49 -16.63
CA GLY A 790 18.20 -26.64 -16.06
C GLY A 790 19.08 -25.38 -16.06
N TYR A 791 18.55 -24.21 -16.40
CA TYR A 791 19.34 -22.97 -16.32
C TYR A 791 19.42 -22.45 -14.88
N LYS A 792 20.64 -22.12 -14.44
CA LYS A 792 20.90 -21.34 -13.22
C LYS A 792 20.89 -19.84 -13.57
N PRO A 793 20.14 -18.98 -12.87
CA PRO A 793 20.23 -17.53 -13.07
C PRO A 793 21.66 -17.03 -12.84
N HIS A 794 22.22 -16.30 -13.79
CA HIS A 794 23.48 -15.58 -13.63
C HIS A 794 23.24 -14.20 -12.98
N ARG A 795 22.01 -13.67 -13.08
CA ARG A 795 21.57 -12.42 -12.46
C ARG A 795 20.26 -12.57 -11.68
N ILE A 796 20.17 -11.88 -10.53
CA ILE A 796 18.97 -11.76 -9.69
C ILE A 796 18.59 -10.29 -9.60
N ILE A 797 17.43 -9.91 -10.16
CA ILE A 797 16.93 -8.52 -10.15
C ILE A 797 15.72 -8.45 -9.21
N LEU A 798 15.85 -7.80 -8.05
CA LEU A 798 14.81 -7.71 -7.03
C LEU A 798 14.15 -6.32 -7.01
N TYR A 799 12.83 -6.29 -7.21
CA TYR A 799 11.98 -5.12 -6.96
C TYR A 799 11.23 -5.25 -5.62
N ARG A 800 11.59 -4.42 -4.65
CA ARG A 800 11.08 -4.44 -3.26
C ARG A 800 10.14 -3.25 -3.00
N ASP A 801 8.82 -3.48 -2.97
CA ASP A 801 7.84 -2.42 -2.66
C ASP A 801 7.79 -2.13 -1.15
N GLY A 802 7.28 -0.95 -0.80
CA GLY A 802 6.83 -0.59 0.56
C GLY A 802 7.86 0.06 1.49
N VAL A 803 9.15 -0.22 1.33
CA VAL A 803 10.21 0.17 2.28
C VAL A 803 10.42 1.68 2.34
N SER A 804 10.56 2.24 3.56
CA SER A 804 10.87 3.66 3.77
C SER A 804 12.37 3.94 3.88
N GLU A 805 12.79 5.16 3.51
CA GLU A 805 14.20 5.56 3.38
C GLU A 805 15.02 5.34 4.67
N GLY A 806 14.45 5.67 5.83
CA GLY A 806 15.08 5.43 7.14
C GLY A 806 15.23 3.94 7.53
N GLN A 807 14.74 3.02 6.70
CA GLN A 807 14.90 1.57 6.85
C GLN A 807 15.85 0.97 5.80
N PHE A 808 16.31 1.74 4.80
CA PHE A 808 17.14 1.22 3.70
C PHE A 808 18.38 0.44 4.18
N PRO A 809 19.21 0.93 5.13
CA PRO A 809 20.39 0.18 5.57
C PRO A 809 20.01 -1.16 6.23
N HIS A 810 19.03 -1.14 7.14
CA HIS A 810 18.58 -2.33 7.88
C HIS A 810 17.94 -3.39 6.97
N VAL A 811 17.13 -2.96 6.00
CA VAL A 811 16.51 -3.85 5.02
C VAL A 811 17.56 -4.40 4.07
N LEU A 812 18.45 -3.57 3.53
CA LEU A 812 19.56 -4.03 2.67
C LEU A 812 20.44 -5.05 3.39
N GLN A 813 20.87 -4.76 4.62
CA GLN A 813 21.76 -5.61 5.40
C GLN A 813 21.20 -7.02 5.60
N HIS A 814 19.91 -7.14 5.95
CA HIS A 814 19.27 -8.43 6.14
C HIS A 814 18.90 -9.09 4.82
N GLU A 815 18.24 -8.37 3.91
CA GLU A 815 17.65 -8.97 2.71
C GLU A 815 18.69 -9.31 1.63
N LEU A 816 19.76 -8.51 1.45
CA LEU A 816 20.87 -8.87 0.54
C LEU A 816 21.63 -10.10 1.06
N THR A 817 21.93 -10.14 2.36
CA THR A 817 22.58 -11.29 3.00
C THR A 817 21.75 -12.54 2.83
N ALA A 818 20.43 -12.47 3.03
CA ALA A 818 19.52 -13.60 2.85
C ALA A 818 19.45 -14.12 1.40
N ILE A 819 19.56 -13.24 0.38
CA ILE A 819 19.62 -13.66 -1.03
C ILE A 819 20.94 -14.38 -1.33
N ARG A 820 22.08 -13.85 -0.84
CA ARG A 820 23.39 -14.48 -1.00
C ARG A 820 23.46 -15.84 -0.28
N GLU A 821 22.91 -15.91 0.93
CA GLU A 821 22.81 -17.15 1.70
C GLU A 821 21.94 -18.20 0.99
N ALA A 822 20.82 -17.80 0.36
CA ALA A 822 19.97 -18.69 -0.42
C ALA A 822 20.71 -19.31 -1.62
N CYS A 823 21.62 -18.57 -2.24
CA CYS A 823 22.44 -19.05 -3.35
C CYS A 823 23.50 -20.05 -2.87
N ILE A 824 24.26 -19.70 -1.83
CA ILE A 824 25.29 -20.56 -1.24
C ILE A 824 24.68 -21.86 -0.65
N LYS A 825 23.45 -21.80 -0.13
CA LYS A 825 22.66 -22.97 0.33
C LYS A 825 22.08 -23.84 -0.80
N LEU A 826 22.29 -23.48 -2.07
CA LEU A 826 22.02 -24.36 -3.22
C LEU A 826 23.32 -24.98 -3.72
N GLU A 827 24.38 -24.19 -3.82
CA GLU A 827 25.69 -24.61 -4.32
C GLU A 827 26.77 -23.65 -3.79
N PRO A 828 27.86 -24.11 -3.14
CA PRO A 828 28.77 -23.23 -2.38
C PRO A 828 29.43 -22.08 -3.19
N GLU A 829 29.64 -22.30 -4.48
CA GLU A 829 30.29 -21.35 -5.39
C GLU A 829 29.29 -20.49 -6.20
N TYR A 830 27.99 -20.78 -6.12
CA TYR A 830 26.97 -20.10 -6.90
C TYR A 830 26.73 -18.68 -6.37
N ARG A 831 27.34 -17.71 -7.05
CA ARG A 831 27.35 -16.27 -6.70
C ARG A 831 26.84 -15.41 -7.87
N PRO A 832 25.53 -15.46 -8.18
CA PRO A 832 24.95 -14.64 -9.24
C PRO A 832 24.96 -13.16 -8.87
N GLY A 833 25.03 -12.27 -9.87
CA GLY A 833 25.02 -10.83 -9.65
C GLY A 833 23.63 -10.34 -9.18
N ILE A 834 23.56 -9.65 -8.04
CA ILE A 834 22.32 -9.16 -7.45
C ILE A 834 22.15 -7.66 -7.72
N THR A 835 20.97 -7.26 -8.20
CA THR A 835 20.53 -5.85 -8.23
C THR A 835 19.33 -5.68 -7.31
N PHE A 836 19.45 -4.84 -6.29
CA PHE A 836 18.43 -4.61 -5.27
C PHE A 836 17.79 -3.22 -5.47
N ILE A 837 16.52 -3.20 -5.86
CA ILE A 837 15.79 -1.98 -6.24
C ILE A 837 14.59 -1.81 -5.31
N VAL A 838 14.61 -0.80 -4.45
CA VAL A 838 13.40 -0.41 -3.70
C VAL A 838 12.46 0.36 -4.62
N VAL A 839 11.18 0.00 -4.57
CA VAL A 839 10.08 0.66 -5.27
C VAL A 839 9.21 1.40 -4.26
N GLN A 840 8.97 2.68 -4.48
CA GLN A 840 8.14 3.53 -3.62
C GLN A 840 7.04 4.20 -4.44
N LYS A 841 5.81 3.69 -4.31
CA LYS A 841 4.59 4.31 -4.87
C LYS A 841 3.87 5.27 -3.90
N ARG A 842 4.30 5.31 -2.63
CA ARG A 842 3.62 6.03 -1.52
C ARG A 842 4.44 7.21 -0.98
N HIS A 843 4.76 8.15 -1.87
CA HIS A 843 5.54 9.37 -1.60
C HIS A 843 4.75 10.62 -2.02
N HIS A 844 5.29 11.81 -1.73
CA HIS A 844 4.63 13.09 -1.95
C HIS A 844 5.08 13.87 -3.20
N THR A 845 6.16 13.44 -3.87
CA THR A 845 6.55 13.94 -5.21
C THR A 845 5.41 13.82 -6.22
N ARG A 846 5.09 14.95 -6.87
CA ARG A 846 4.21 15.08 -8.03
C ARG A 846 5.00 15.76 -9.14
N LEU A 847 4.67 15.39 -10.37
CA LEU A 847 5.24 15.94 -11.59
C LEU A 847 4.09 16.40 -12.48
N PHE A 848 4.20 17.62 -13.00
CA PHE A 848 3.21 18.28 -13.84
C PHE A 848 3.88 18.71 -15.15
N CYS A 849 3.16 18.73 -16.27
CA CYS A 849 3.73 19.25 -17.52
C CYS A 849 3.94 20.77 -17.40
N ALA A 850 5.09 21.29 -17.85
CA ALA A 850 5.25 22.74 -18.00
C ALA A 850 4.34 23.28 -19.11
N GLU A 851 4.29 22.58 -20.25
CA GLU A 851 3.46 22.95 -21.39
C GLU A 851 2.10 22.24 -21.40
N LYS A 852 1.04 22.96 -21.75
CA LYS A 852 -0.33 22.39 -21.83
C LYS A 852 -0.49 21.31 -22.91
N LYS A 853 0.29 21.39 -24.00
CA LYS A 853 0.27 20.42 -25.11
C LYS A 853 0.76 19.02 -24.74
N GLU A 854 1.53 18.91 -23.65
CA GLU A 854 2.10 17.66 -23.12
C GLU A 854 1.13 16.92 -22.16
N GLN A 855 -0.05 17.47 -21.90
CA GLN A 855 -1.00 16.92 -20.93
C GLN A 855 -1.80 15.75 -21.52
N SER A 856 -1.65 14.56 -20.93
CA SER A 856 -2.34 13.33 -21.34
C SER A 856 -3.72 13.18 -20.69
N GLY A 857 -4.75 13.11 -21.53
CA GLY A 857 -6.12 12.77 -21.15
C GLY A 857 -6.87 13.85 -20.34
N LYS A 858 -8.14 13.57 -20.00
CA LYS A 858 -9.02 14.49 -19.25
C LYS A 858 -8.48 14.91 -17.87
N SER A 859 -7.55 14.14 -17.32
CA SER A 859 -6.91 14.38 -16.02
C SER A 859 -5.72 15.35 -16.09
N GLY A 860 -5.23 15.68 -17.30
CA GLY A 860 -4.14 16.62 -17.54
C GLY A 860 -2.75 16.15 -17.09
N ASN A 861 -2.52 14.84 -16.98
CA ASN A 861 -1.30 14.28 -16.38
C ASN A 861 -0.10 14.23 -17.33
N ILE A 862 1.10 14.07 -16.77
CA ILE A 862 2.29 13.66 -17.52
C ILE A 862 2.07 12.34 -18.27
N PRO A 863 2.68 12.15 -19.47
CA PRO A 863 2.50 10.95 -20.28
C PRO A 863 3.15 9.71 -19.63
N ALA A 864 2.61 8.53 -19.96
CA ALA A 864 3.19 7.25 -19.55
C ALA A 864 4.61 7.09 -20.14
N GLY A 865 5.57 6.69 -19.29
CA GLY A 865 7.00 6.61 -19.64
C GLY A 865 7.81 7.84 -19.26
N THR A 866 7.19 8.88 -18.67
CA THR A 866 7.91 10.04 -18.14
C THR A 866 8.83 9.63 -17.00
N THR A 867 10.12 9.89 -17.15
CA THR A 867 11.22 9.55 -16.24
C THR A 867 11.99 10.81 -15.84
N VAL A 868 12.42 10.88 -14.58
CA VAL A 868 13.25 11.97 -14.03
C VAL A 868 14.33 11.37 -13.13
N ASP A 869 15.58 11.49 -13.56
CA ASP A 869 16.80 11.10 -12.85
C ASP A 869 17.70 12.29 -12.44
N VAL A 870 17.24 13.53 -12.68
CA VAL A 870 17.96 14.78 -12.45
C VAL A 870 17.16 15.77 -11.58
N GLY A 871 17.86 16.56 -10.76
CA GLY A 871 17.39 17.81 -10.15
C GLY A 871 16.54 17.67 -8.87
N ILE A 872 15.68 16.65 -8.77
CA ILE A 872 14.88 16.32 -7.55
C ILE A 872 15.19 14.92 -6.99
N THR A 873 16.17 14.26 -7.59
CA THR A 873 16.74 12.97 -7.19
C THR A 873 17.92 13.15 -6.25
N HIS A 874 18.32 12.06 -5.60
CA HIS A 874 19.41 12.03 -4.63
C HIS A 874 20.75 12.53 -5.22
N PRO A 875 21.57 13.31 -4.48
CA PRO A 875 22.79 13.91 -5.02
C PRO A 875 23.83 12.89 -5.51
N THR A 876 24.02 11.76 -4.81
CA THR A 876 25.12 10.81 -5.07
C THR A 876 24.67 9.38 -5.41
N GLU A 877 23.77 8.79 -4.60
CA GLU A 877 23.15 7.47 -4.82
C GLU A 877 22.31 7.38 -6.12
N PHE A 878 22.01 6.14 -6.54
CA PHE A 878 21.32 5.83 -7.80
C PHE A 878 19.79 5.69 -7.62
N ASP A 879 19.06 6.80 -7.79
CA ASP A 879 17.59 6.87 -7.76
C ASP A 879 16.96 7.53 -9.00
N PHE A 880 15.71 7.18 -9.31
CA PHE A 880 14.94 7.83 -10.37
C PHE A 880 13.42 7.73 -10.14
N TYR A 881 12.67 8.68 -10.69
CA TYR A 881 11.21 8.61 -10.77
C TYR A 881 10.79 8.14 -12.16
N LEU A 882 9.83 7.22 -12.24
CA LEU A 882 9.21 6.77 -13.51
C LEU A 882 7.67 6.71 -13.37
N CYS A 883 6.98 7.56 -14.13
CA CYS A 883 5.54 7.51 -14.33
C CYS A 883 5.18 6.54 -15.45
N SER A 884 5.32 5.24 -15.20
CA SER A 884 5.08 4.19 -16.19
C SER A 884 3.64 4.07 -16.70
N HIS A 885 2.66 4.80 -16.16
CA HIS A 885 1.24 4.56 -16.37
C HIS A 885 0.45 5.81 -16.76
N GLN A 886 -0.64 5.62 -17.51
CA GLN A 886 -1.57 6.70 -17.85
C GLN A 886 -2.40 7.11 -16.62
N GLY A 887 -2.40 8.41 -16.30
CA GLY A 887 -3.25 8.97 -15.24
C GLY A 887 -4.72 9.04 -15.66
N ILE A 888 -5.54 8.04 -15.34
CA ILE A 888 -6.96 8.02 -15.74
C ILE A 888 -7.78 9.06 -14.95
N GLN A 889 -7.51 9.18 -13.64
CA GLN A 889 -8.23 10.04 -12.70
C GLN A 889 -7.24 10.54 -11.64
N GLY A 890 -7.44 11.78 -11.17
CA GLY A 890 -6.56 12.37 -10.17
C GLY A 890 -5.25 12.89 -10.77
N THR A 891 -4.27 13.15 -9.90
CA THR A 891 -2.87 13.32 -10.29
C THR A 891 -2.13 11.99 -10.15
N SER A 892 -1.35 11.61 -11.16
CA SER A 892 -0.49 10.43 -11.16
C SER A 892 0.54 10.48 -10.03
N ARG A 893 0.98 9.30 -9.58
CA ARG A 893 2.12 9.16 -8.66
C ARG A 893 3.28 8.53 -9.43
N PRO A 894 4.31 9.31 -9.84
CA PRO A 894 5.47 8.77 -10.54
C PRO A 894 6.25 7.91 -9.55
N SER A 895 6.24 6.58 -9.72
CA SER A 895 6.88 5.68 -8.76
C SER A 895 8.37 5.98 -8.67
N HIS A 896 8.89 6.03 -7.45
CA HIS A 896 10.29 6.26 -7.15
C HIS A 896 11.01 4.91 -7.05
N TYR A 897 12.18 4.81 -7.67
CA TYR A 897 13.03 3.63 -7.70
C TYR A 897 14.39 4.03 -7.15
N HIS A 898 14.90 3.28 -6.16
CA HIS A 898 16.20 3.54 -5.56
C HIS A 898 17.00 2.24 -5.53
N VAL A 899 18.17 2.23 -6.15
CA VAL A 899 19.06 1.06 -6.23
C VAL A 899 19.93 1.04 -4.98
N LEU A 900 19.69 0.07 -4.09
CA LEU A 900 20.44 -0.10 -2.85
C LEU A 900 21.68 -0.98 -3.02
N TRP A 901 21.72 -1.80 -4.07
CA TRP A 901 22.86 -2.64 -4.42
C TRP A 901 22.83 -3.01 -5.90
N ASP A 902 24.00 -3.12 -6.53
CA ASP A 902 24.11 -3.60 -7.91
C ASP A 902 25.46 -4.26 -8.22
N ASP A 903 25.49 -5.60 -8.20
CA ASP A 903 26.62 -6.40 -8.72
C ASP A 903 26.62 -6.48 -10.26
N ASN A 904 25.55 -6.03 -10.95
CA ASN A 904 25.39 -6.18 -12.41
C ASN A 904 25.84 -4.96 -13.23
N HIS A 905 26.21 -3.86 -12.56
CA HIS A 905 26.72 -2.62 -13.16
C HIS A 905 25.83 -2.04 -14.27
N PHE A 906 24.52 -1.95 -14.01
CA PHE A 906 23.57 -1.33 -14.93
C PHE A 906 23.91 0.15 -15.17
N ASP A 907 23.77 0.59 -16.42
CA ASP A 907 23.62 2.01 -16.72
C ASP A 907 22.17 2.48 -16.48
N SER A 908 21.99 3.80 -16.33
CA SER A 908 20.69 4.44 -16.07
C SER A 908 19.65 4.14 -17.14
N ASP A 909 19.99 4.14 -18.42
CA ASP A 909 19.01 3.87 -19.48
C ASP A 909 18.63 2.39 -19.54
N GLU A 910 19.60 1.47 -19.40
CA GLU A 910 19.28 0.03 -19.38
C GLU A 910 18.33 -0.30 -18.23
N LEU A 911 18.59 0.22 -17.02
CA LEU A 911 17.73 -0.06 -15.85
C LEU A 911 16.38 0.66 -15.91
N GLN A 912 16.32 1.91 -16.38
CA GLN A 912 15.07 2.65 -16.53
C GLN A 912 14.18 2.03 -17.61
N CYS A 913 14.76 1.65 -18.76
CA CYS A 913 14.06 0.92 -19.82
C CYS A 913 13.59 -0.46 -19.33
N LEU A 914 14.44 -1.26 -18.67
CA LEU A 914 14.07 -2.55 -18.08
C LEU A 914 12.87 -2.43 -17.13
N THR A 915 12.93 -1.45 -16.22
CA THR A 915 11.86 -1.15 -15.26
C THR A 915 10.56 -0.77 -15.98
N TYR A 916 10.63 0.03 -17.05
CA TYR A 916 9.45 0.40 -17.84
C TYR A 916 8.91 -0.76 -18.69
N GLN A 917 9.76 -1.64 -19.22
CA GLN A 917 9.33 -2.85 -19.93
C GLN A 917 8.59 -3.82 -18.99
N LEU A 918 9.09 -4.03 -17.76
CA LEU A 918 8.43 -4.85 -16.75
C LEU A 918 7.10 -4.25 -16.23
N CYS A 919 6.82 -2.97 -16.49
CA CYS A 919 5.49 -2.38 -16.26
C CYS A 919 4.45 -2.81 -17.31
N HIS A 920 4.88 -3.38 -18.44
CA HIS A 920 4.02 -3.86 -19.53
C HIS A 920 3.73 -5.38 -19.47
N THR A 921 4.46 -6.16 -18.67
CA THR A 921 4.26 -7.62 -18.54
C THR A 921 3.16 -8.02 -17.54
N TYR A 922 2.41 -7.05 -17.00
CA TYR A 922 1.36 -7.31 -16.02
C TYR A 922 0.08 -7.87 -16.67
N VAL A 923 -0.05 -9.19 -16.64
CA VAL A 923 -1.02 -9.99 -17.43
C VAL A 923 -2.51 -9.68 -17.22
N ARG A 924 -2.89 -8.89 -16.22
CA ARG A 924 -4.31 -8.66 -15.83
C ARG A 924 -5.02 -7.54 -16.60
N CYS A 925 -4.31 -6.75 -17.42
CA CYS A 925 -4.90 -5.73 -18.29
C CYS A 925 -3.95 -5.40 -19.45
N THR A 926 -4.49 -4.88 -20.56
CA THR A 926 -3.70 -4.38 -21.70
C THR A 926 -3.23 -2.93 -21.47
N ARG A 927 -2.57 -2.69 -20.33
CA ARG A 927 -2.14 -1.36 -19.88
C ARG A 927 -0.81 -1.46 -19.14
N SER A 928 0.05 -0.47 -19.33
CA SER A 928 1.23 -0.31 -18.49
C SER A 928 0.79 0.09 -17.08
N VAL A 929 1.27 -0.66 -16.08
CA VAL A 929 0.96 -0.43 -14.66
C VAL A 929 2.02 0.42 -13.97
N SER A 930 1.65 1.03 -12.85
CA SER A 930 2.47 2.02 -12.14
C SER A 930 3.79 1.52 -11.53
N ILE A 931 3.97 0.20 -11.42
CA ILE A 931 5.13 -0.49 -10.84
C ILE A 931 5.34 -1.79 -11.64
N PRO A 932 6.57 -2.36 -11.68
CA PRO A 932 6.85 -3.61 -12.37
C PRO A 932 5.89 -4.74 -11.97
N ALA A 933 5.54 -5.59 -12.94
CA ALA A 933 4.73 -6.77 -12.73
C ALA A 933 5.15 -7.63 -11.51
N PRO A 934 6.45 -7.95 -11.28
CA PRO A 934 6.88 -8.68 -10.07
C PRO A 934 6.42 -8.04 -8.76
N ALA A 935 6.67 -6.74 -8.55
CA ALA A 935 6.24 -6.03 -7.35
C ALA A 935 4.70 -6.01 -7.21
N TYR A 936 3.98 -5.82 -8.32
CA TYR A 936 2.52 -5.89 -8.33
C TYR A 936 2.00 -7.29 -7.95
N TYR A 937 2.65 -8.36 -8.41
CA TYR A 937 2.28 -9.74 -8.09
C TYR A 937 2.56 -10.10 -6.63
N ALA A 938 3.67 -9.65 -6.03
CA ALA A 938 3.95 -9.86 -4.61
C ALA A 938 2.83 -9.32 -3.72
N HIS A 939 2.40 -8.08 -3.96
CA HIS A 939 1.28 -7.43 -3.27
C HIS A 939 -0.08 -8.15 -3.52
N LEU A 940 -0.28 -8.79 -4.69
CA LEU A 940 -1.46 -9.67 -4.92
C LEU A 940 -1.38 -10.99 -4.13
N VAL A 941 -0.19 -11.57 -3.97
CA VAL A 941 0.05 -12.78 -3.16
C VAL A 941 -0.17 -12.48 -1.68
N ALA A 942 0.40 -11.38 -1.16
CA ALA A 942 0.22 -10.96 0.22
C ALA A 942 -1.27 -10.68 0.56
N PHE A 943 -2.00 -10.03 -0.34
CA PHE A 943 -3.46 -9.89 -0.19
C PHE A 943 -4.22 -11.21 -0.30
N ARG A 944 -3.77 -12.17 -1.13
CA ARG A 944 -4.43 -13.49 -1.21
C ARG A 944 -4.27 -14.28 0.09
N ALA A 945 -3.06 -14.33 0.65
CA ALA A 945 -2.81 -14.92 1.96
C ALA A 945 -3.60 -14.22 3.08
N ARG A 946 -3.84 -12.90 2.98
CA ARG A 946 -4.74 -12.19 3.92
C ARG A 946 -6.21 -12.64 3.80
N TYR A 947 -6.65 -13.15 2.66
CA TYR A 947 -7.96 -13.82 2.52
C TYR A 947 -7.95 -15.27 3.03
N HIS A 948 -6.82 -15.98 2.94
CA HIS A 948 -6.67 -17.31 3.53
C HIS A 948 -6.65 -17.30 5.07
N LEU A 949 -6.16 -16.20 5.67
CA LEU A 949 -6.21 -15.92 7.11
C LEU A 949 -7.54 -15.30 7.61
N VAL A 950 -8.65 -15.49 6.89
CA VAL A 950 -9.98 -15.09 7.37
C VAL A 950 -10.54 -16.22 8.22
N GLU A 951 -10.40 -16.08 9.55
CA GLU A 951 -11.06 -16.93 10.55
C GLU A 951 -12.58 -17.01 10.26
N LYS A 952 -13.21 -18.18 10.48
CA LYS A 952 -14.67 -18.25 10.64
C LYS A 952 -15.03 -17.62 11.99
N GLU A 953 -15.22 -16.30 12.00
CA GLU A 953 -15.75 -15.58 13.17
C GLU A 953 -17.20 -16.05 13.44
N HIS A 954 -17.34 -17.13 14.21
CA HIS A 954 -18.59 -17.49 14.88
C HIS A 954 -18.86 -16.41 15.94
N ASP A 955 -19.70 -15.43 15.60
CA ASP A 955 -20.12 -14.32 16.46
C ASP A 955 -21.17 -14.81 17.50
N SER A 956 -20.80 -15.85 18.24
CA SER A 956 -21.59 -16.43 19.33
C SER A 956 -21.68 -15.42 20.47
N GLY A 957 -22.89 -14.95 20.76
CA GLY A 957 -23.17 -13.82 21.65
C GLY A 957 -23.00 -14.06 23.15
N GLU A 958 -22.04 -14.90 23.56
CA GLU A 958 -21.82 -15.27 24.96
C GLU A 958 -20.69 -14.46 25.62
N GLY A 959 -20.87 -14.17 26.91
CA GLY A 959 -20.02 -13.23 27.65
C GLY A 959 -18.80 -13.89 28.28
N SER A 960 -17.62 -13.54 27.76
CA SER A 960 -16.35 -13.43 28.51
C SER A 960 -16.15 -14.35 29.72
N HIS A 961 -15.67 -15.57 29.48
CA HIS A 961 -14.68 -16.21 30.37
C HIS A 961 -13.41 -16.51 29.58
N GLN A 962 -12.25 -16.46 30.25
CA GLN A 962 -10.98 -16.94 29.68
C GLN A 962 -10.89 -18.46 29.87
N SER A 963 -11.60 -19.23 29.04
CA SER A 963 -11.33 -20.65 28.82
C SER A 963 -10.36 -20.81 27.65
N GLY A 964 -9.35 -21.68 27.79
CA GLY A 964 -8.20 -21.74 26.90
C GLY A 964 -8.16 -22.96 25.98
N SER A 965 -8.14 -22.73 24.67
CA SER A 965 -7.74 -23.71 23.64
C SER A 965 -7.44 -23.05 22.28
N SER A 966 -6.66 -21.96 22.25
CA SER A 966 -6.41 -21.18 21.03
C SER A 966 -5.35 -21.77 20.08
N GLU A 967 -5.50 -23.03 19.67
CA GLU A 967 -4.56 -23.72 18.77
C GLU A 967 -4.41 -22.99 17.42
N ASP A 968 -5.52 -22.47 16.88
CA ASP A 968 -5.57 -21.76 15.59
C ASP A 968 -4.79 -20.44 15.55
N ARG A 969 -4.40 -19.89 16.71
CA ARG A 969 -3.58 -18.66 16.79
C ARG A 969 -2.09 -18.92 17.02
N THR A 970 -1.67 -20.18 17.00
CA THR A 970 -0.24 -20.51 16.92
C THR A 970 0.36 -20.02 15.59
N PRO A 971 1.64 -19.59 15.55
CA PRO A 971 2.32 -19.26 14.30
C PRO A 971 2.28 -20.40 13.27
N GLY A 972 2.33 -21.66 13.73
CA GLY A 972 2.20 -22.85 12.90
C GLY A 972 0.83 -23.00 12.23
N ALA A 973 -0.27 -22.72 12.94
CA ALA A 973 -1.60 -22.72 12.33
C ALA A 973 -1.74 -21.64 11.25
N MET A 974 -1.28 -20.41 11.53
CA MET A 974 -1.28 -19.32 10.55
C MET A 974 -0.39 -19.61 9.33
N ALA A 975 0.76 -20.27 9.51
CA ALA A 975 1.63 -20.70 8.42
C ALA A 975 0.98 -21.80 7.55
N ARG A 976 0.31 -22.79 8.17
CA ARG A 976 -0.49 -23.78 7.42
C ARG A 976 -1.61 -23.13 6.61
N ALA A 977 -2.34 -22.18 7.19
CA ALA A 977 -3.47 -21.52 6.54
C ALA A 977 -3.10 -20.78 5.24
N ILE A 978 -1.89 -20.21 5.14
CA ILE A 978 -1.39 -19.54 3.92
C ILE A 978 -0.63 -20.46 2.95
N THR A 979 -0.40 -21.72 3.34
CA THR A 979 0.33 -22.69 2.49
C THR A 979 -0.60 -23.19 1.39
N VAL A 980 -0.24 -22.92 0.14
CA VAL A 980 -1.03 -23.34 -1.03
C VAL A 980 -0.78 -24.80 -1.42
N HIS A 981 -1.78 -25.43 -2.04
CA HIS A 981 -1.70 -26.82 -2.51
C HIS A 981 -0.52 -27.02 -3.48
N ALA A 982 0.02 -28.25 -3.57
CA ALA A 982 1.19 -28.55 -4.39
C ALA A 982 0.99 -28.19 -5.88
N ASP A 983 -0.22 -28.42 -6.41
CA ASP A 983 -0.58 -28.04 -7.78
C ASP A 983 -0.67 -26.51 -7.95
N THR A 984 -1.22 -25.82 -6.95
CA THR A 984 -1.33 -24.35 -6.92
C THR A 984 0.03 -23.66 -7.00
N LYS A 985 1.11 -24.26 -6.44
CA LYS A 985 2.47 -23.68 -6.50
C LYS A 985 2.97 -23.46 -7.95
N LYS A 986 2.46 -24.21 -8.94
CA LYS A 986 2.92 -24.18 -10.34
C LYS A 986 2.19 -23.13 -11.21
N VAL A 987 1.18 -22.46 -10.68
CA VAL A 987 0.28 -21.54 -11.42
C VAL A 987 0.12 -20.19 -10.75
N MET A 988 -0.23 -19.16 -11.52
CA MET A 988 -0.43 -17.79 -11.02
C MET A 988 -1.82 -17.62 -10.37
N TYR A 989 -2.11 -18.42 -9.34
CA TYR A 989 -3.40 -18.45 -8.62
C TYR A 989 -3.84 -17.07 -8.09
N PHE A 990 -2.88 -16.20 -7.77
CA PHE A 990 -3.06 -14.83 -7.29
C PHE A 990 -3.69 -13.88 -8.33
N ALA A 991 -3.73 -14.25 -9.62
CA ALA A 991 -4.22 -13.43 -10.74
C ALA A 991 -5.69 -12.99 -10.64
#